data_AF-A0A8J9W2U2-F1
#
_entry.id   AF-A0A8J9W2U2-F1
#
_cell.length_a   1.000
_cell.length_b   1.000
_cell.length_c   1.000
_cell.angle_alpha   90.00
_cell.angle_beta   90.00
_cell.angle_gamma   90.00
#
_symmetry.space_group_name_H-M   'P 1'
#
loop_
_entity.id
_entity.type
_entity.pdbx_description
1 polymer ?
#
loop_
_entity_poly.entity_id
_entity_poly.type
_entity_poly.pdbx_seq_one_letter_code
_entity_poly.pdbx_strand_id
1 'polypeptide(L)'
;MGGDDFHVPILKVPTNERIQSLSDHFMNEFGCTPDFFARVPGRVNLIGEHIDYCGYPVLPMALEQDILVAGRLIKEHKIYLRNMNCMYESKDFEIKPYNEIDIEADSNGKPFWYNYVLCGIKGALEHLENKVSSGVQLCVDGNIPPASGLSSSSALVSVACLAFMYAQKITLNKKDIASLCARSERYIGTQGGGMDQAIAFLAEKYCAQYITWNPLKATKVILPENASFVVAHSLAELNKAATNDYNQRVIECRLAAKILALTSNTVSDHTIVTLSQVQKLLDKSLENMVALVHEKLPKEIYIKEEVCSILNITEDEINNLYLTPNTRHLKEFKLKQRALHVYEEALRVDAFRKICATTTNGDSNGSTNGTCGDKNDILVKLGKLMSGSHESLKTLYECSHKNLDILVDISKTMNIHSRLTGAGWGGCIVALCPNEKVDEYIKKLEDEFYVKHSNIDRAKAKKYKTHYNNKESILISQDLNSSAITTAKKRRLRRKKLQAARILKSEQNNLKEKLQRVINKTEMSSKDGSEKSRDGVLAAREAKKLAKQKAKKKDVDDPNKVNANTSITTNLEQVKSKINSEKEPSKNEPETKESKSITESVKSKDEVDRAIEMAKTENVIIDTDRSKEAIKAERAAKKAAKQAKKKPNENEKPGNDKSSNDKCVNDKLALNNNDKSDNDTVINDLTVREVVNTLKDIVNVAREVQAVTDKVIAIDLHGKKQPEEEQTKSKAELKAERRAKQEAQRAAKQAAQQQKAEVKVEVKKAPTKPEEEKPKPKVEEKPKSKPQSMPKMNWFQHLYTEHDNETFKQMAVNSNLHPAVVKLGVQLASHVVTGSNARCIALLDALKKMVRDYSQPARTEFGRALEAATAAAARWLAAARAPAAAQVNALKHLRHHITMLPNGVDEFDAKKRLQEEIDRYIREQIDMAGEAISLAVRKKICDGDNILTYGCSSLVERILVEAHGAGVRFRAVVVGARAGAGAGGRTLLRRLLARRVPALYADISALSTLMRDVDKVIVGCASLLVNGAVLAAAGTLAAAQAARAHNVPLLVACETHKFADTVQTDAFVYNELGDPDELIDKTDENSPLKDWRSNPNLSLLNLTYDVTPPSLVTAVVTELAVLPCTSAPVVVRYKMSEYGL
;
A
#
# COMPACT_ATOMS: atom_id res chain seq x y z
N MET A 1 -25.60 -5.41 46.72
CA MET A 1 -24.81 -5.65 45.50
C MET A 1 -23.55 -4.81 45.66
N GLY A 2 -22.35 -5.38 45.59
CA GLY A 2 -21.16 -4.74 46.18
C GLY A 2 -19.95 -4.61 45.25
N GLY A 3 -19.10 -3.62 45.56
CA GLY A 3 -17.68 -3.59 45.22
C GLY A 3 -17.32 -3.43 43.74
N ASP A 4 -17.22 -4.57 43.05
CA ASP A 4 -16.23 -4.77 41.99
C ASP A 4 -16.52 -4.04 40.67
N ASP A 5 -17.77 -3.63 40.43
CA ASP A 5 -18.19 -3.12 39.11
C ASP A 5 -17.73 -1.67 38.82
N PHE A 6 -17.10 -0.99 39.79
CA PHE A 6 -16.66 0.40 39.67
C PHE A 6 -15.29 0.55 38.97
N HIS A 7 -14.37 -0.39 39.19
CA HIS A 7 -13.00 -0.36 38.65
C HIS A 7 -12.82 -1.26 37.42
N VAL A 8 -11.74 -1.07 36.68
CA VAL A 8 -11.36 -1.98 35.58
C VAL A 8 -10.95 -3.33 36.19
N PRO A 9 -11.59 -4.46 35.83
CA PRO A 9 -11.40 -5.72 36.54
C PRO A 9 -10.03 -6.35 36.25
N ILE A 10 -9.31 -6.71 37.31
CA ILE A 10 -8.06 -7.49 37.23
C ILE A 10 -8.45 -8.97 37.14
N LEU A 11 -8.11 -9.62 36.03
CA LEU A 11 -8.47 -11.02 35.75
C LEU A 11 -7.22 -11.91 35.72
N LYS A 12 -7.40 -13.21 36.02
CA LYS A 12 -6.35 -14.21 35.76
C LYS A 12 -6.09 -14.29 34.26
N VAL A 13 -4.82 -14.26 33.86
CA VAL A 13 -4.40 -14.33 32.45
C VAL A 13 -4.93 -15.64 31.83
N PRO A 14 -5.80 -15.58 30.80
CA PRO A 14 -6.38 -16.77 30.21
C PRO A 14 -5.41 -17.45 29.22
N THR A 15 -5.38 -18.78 29.23
CA THR A 15 -4.55 -19.57 28.31
C THR A 15 -5.10 -19.49 26.89
N ASN A 16 -4.53 -18.61 26.07
CA ASN A 16 -4.93 -18.37 24.68
C ASN A 16 -3.66 -18.23 23.81
N GLU A 17 -3.67 -18.86 22.63
CA GLU A 17 -2.61 -18.77 21.61
C GLU A 17 -2.14 -17.33 21.35
N ARG A 18 -3.07 -16.37 21.26
CA ARG A 18 -2.75 -14.94 21.06
C ARG A 18 -1.95 -14.32 22.21
N ILE A 19 -2.24 -14.70 23.45
CA ILE A 19 -1.51 -14.24 24.63
C ILE A 19 -0.14 -14.91 24.71
N GLN A 20 -0.05 -16.20 24.35
CA GLN A 20 1.23 -16.90 24.27
C GLN A 20 2.14 -16.26 23.22
N SER A 21 1.68 -16.08 21.98
CA SER A 21 2.46 -15.44 20.90
C SER A 21 2.93 -14.03 21.25
N LEU A 22 2.11 -13.23 21.94
CA LEU A 22 2.51 -11.91 22.42
C LEU A 22 3.53 -11.99 23.56
N SER A 23 3.41 -12.97 24.48
CA SER A 23 4.39 -13.23 25.53
C SER A 23 5.73 -13.72 24.97
N ASP A 24 5.70 -14.57 23.95
CA ASP A 24 6.88 -15.10 23.27
C ASP A 24 7.61 -13.98 22.51
N HIS A 25 6.89 -13.11 21.80
CA HIS A 25 7.46 -11.91 21.18
C HIS A 25 8.02 -10.93 22.21
N PHE A 26 7.31 -10.67 23.31
CA PHE A 26 7.82 -9.84 24.42
C PHE A 26 9.15 -10.41 24.97
N MET A 27 9.24 -11.73 25.13
CA MET A 27 10.46 -12.40 25.58
C MET A 27 11.60 -12.35 24.56
N ASN A 28 11.28 -12.37 23.26
CA ASN A 28 12.28 -12.21 22.18
C ASN A 28 12.80 -10.77 22.07
N GLU A 29 11.94 -9.75 22.24
CA GLU A 29 12.33 -8.34 22.16
C GLU A 29 13.06 -7.83 23.41
N PHE A 30 12.66 -8.29 24.60
CA PHE A 30 13.14 -7.76 25.89
C PHE A 30 13.88 -8.77 26.77
N GLY A 31 14.08 -10.01 26.32
CA GLY A 31 14.83 -11.04 27.04
C GLY A 31 14.20 -11.55 28.34
N CYS A 32 12.96 -11.16 28.64
CA CYS A 32 12.26 -11.43 29.89
C CYS A 32 10.75 -11.58 29.68
N THR A 33 10.03 -12.15 30.64
CA THR A 33 8.57 -12.28 30.57
C THR A 33 7.86 -10.96 30.95
N PRO A 34 6.68 -10.66 30.39
CA PRO A 34 5.86 -9.54 30.86
C PRO A 34 5.37 -9.78 32.30
N ASP A 35 5.16 -8.69 33.05
CA ASP A 35 4.57 -8.75 34.40
C ASP A 35 3.02 -8.80 34.34
N PHE A 36 2.42 -8.20 33.31
CA PHE A 36 0.97 -8.08 33.16
C PHE A 36 0.51 -7.99 31.70
N PHE A 37 -0.80 -8.13 31.50
CA PHE A 37 -1.47 -7.85 30.23
C PHE A 37 -2.65 -6.91 30.44
N ALA A 38 -2.84 -5.96 29.52
CA ALA A 38 -4.01 -5.08 29.46
C ALA A 38 -4.70 -5.26 28.10
N ARG A 39 -6.05 -5.23 28.06
CA ARG A 39 -6.82 -5.24 26.81
C ARG A 39 -7.94 -4.22 26.84
N VAL A 40 -8.19 -3.56 25.71
CA VAL A 40 -9.32 -2.63 25.55
C VAL A 40 -9.99 -2.85 24.18
N PRO A 41 -11.31 -3.11 24.13
CA PRO A 41 -12.02 -3.46 22.90
C PRO A 41 -12.21 -2.26 21.96
N GLY A 42 -12.35 -2.55 20.67
CA GLY A 42 -12.97 -1.66 19.70
C GLY A 42 -14.49 -1.64 19.86
N ARG A 43 -15.20 -0.86 19.04
CA ARG A 43 -16.65 -0.67 19.18
C ARG A 43 -17.36 -0.43 17.87
N VAL A 44 -18.63 -0.83 17.81
CA VAL A 44 -19.57 -0.45 16.75
C VAL A 44 -20.60 0.52 17.33
N ASN A 45 -20.90 1.60 16.62
CA ASN A 45 -21.97 2.53 17.01
C ASN A 45 -23.27 2.10 16.31
N LEU A 46 -24.30 1.72 17.08
CA LEU A 46 -25.54 1.21 16.47
C LEU A 46 -26.38 2.36 15.90
N ILE A 47 -26.43 3.50 16.60
CA ILE A 47 -27.06 4.76 16.16
C ILE A 47 -26.61 5.90 17.09
N GLY A 48 -26.55 7.14 16.59
CA GLY A 48 -25.99 8.28 17.33
C GLY A 48 -24.58 8.65 16.90
N GLU A 49 -24.35 8.84 15.61
CA GLU A 49 -23.05 9.32 15.11
C GLU A 49 -22.89 10.82 15.27
N HIS A 50 -21.65 11.32 15.43
CA HIS A 50 -21.33 12.76 15.41
C HIS A 50 -22.07 13.68 16.40
N ILE A 51 -22.86 13.12 17.33
CA ILE A 51 -23.60 13.88 18.35
C ILE A 51 -22.98 13.83 19.76
N ASP A 52 -21.95 13.01 19.98
CA ASP A 52 -21.33 12.82 21.30
C ASP A 52 -20.56 14.06 21.77
N TYR A 53 -19.74 14.66 20.90
CA TYR A 53 -19.13 15.98 21.13
C TYR A 53 -20.16 17.12 21.09
N CYS A 54 -21.37 16.89 20.59
CA CYS A 54 -22.50 17.82 20.74
C CYS A 54 -23.25 17.65 22.07
N GLY A 55 -22.77 16.80 22.97
CA GLY A 55 -23.32 16.59 24.31
C GLY A 55 -24.53 15.66 24.36
N TYR A 56 -24.86 14.97 23.25
CA TYR A 56 -26.03 14.09 23.18
C TYR A 56 -25.71 12.62 23.45
N PRO A 57 -26.70 11.86 23.97
CA PRO A 57 -26.54 10.43 24.19
C PRO A 57 -26.36 9.63 22.91
N VAL A 58 -25.63 8.51 23.01
CA VAL A 58 -25.28 7.62 21.89
C VAL A 58 -25.49 6.15 22.27
N LEU A 59 -25.61 5.26 21.28
CA LEU A 59 -25.90 3.83 21.49
C LEU A 59 -24.88 2.86 20.86
N PRO A 60 -23.62 2.83 21.33
CA PRO A 60 -22.63 1.85 20.90
C PRO A 60 -22.70 0.51 21.66
N MET A 61 -22.02 -0.49 21.11
CA MET A 61 -21.59 -1.70 21.84
C MET A 61 -20.12 -2.02 21.54
N ALA A 62 -19.42 -2.62 22.49
CA ALA A 62 -18.05 -3.10 22.27
C ALA A 62 -18.03 -4.32 21.35
N LEU A 63 -16.91 -4.51 20.66
CA LEU A 63 -16.62 -5.67 19.81
C LEU A 63 -15.73 -6.68 20.55
N GLU A 64 -15.63 -7.90 20.01
CA GLU A 64 -14.67 -8.89 20.51
C GLU A 64 -13.22 -8.55 20.10
N GLN A 65 -13.06 -7.81 19.00
CA GLN A 65 -11.80 -7.24 18.55
C GLN A 65 -11.31 -6.15 19.52
N ASP A 66 -10.01 -6.14 19.81
CA ASP A 66 -9.37 -5.28 20.79
C ASP A 66 -7.95 -4.84 20.38
N ILE A 67 -7.37 -3.98 21.20
CA ILE A 67 -5.92 -3.90 21.36
C ILE A 67 -5.56 -4.61 22.67
N LEU A 68 -4.59 -5.53 22.59
CA LEU A 68 -3.95 -6.23 23.69
C LEU A 68 -2.53 -5.69 23.86
N VAL A 69 -2.07 -5.52 25.10
CA VAL A 69 -0.72 -5.07 25.43
C VAL A 69 -0.13 -5.97 26.50
N ALA A 70 1.08 -6.46 26.27
CA ALA A 70 1.92 -7.09 27.28
C ALA A 70 2.86 -6.03 27.87
N GLY A 71 2.94 -5.96 29.21
CA GLY A 71 3.65 -4.90 29.91
C GLY A 71 4.58 -5.41 31.02
N ARG A 72 5.69 -4.70 31.21
CA ARG A 72 6.66 -4.92 32.30
C ARG A 72 7.09 -3.59 32.90
N LEU A 73 7.27 -3.53 34.23
CA LEU A 73 7.81 -2.34 34.91
C LEU A 73 9.34 -2.42 34.96
N ILE A 74 10.02 -1.30 34.66
CA ILE A 74 11.49 -1.21 34.66
C ILE A 74 12.00 -0.04 35.50
N LYS A 75 13.22 -0.15 36.02
CA LYS A 75 13.85 0.89 36.87
C LYS A 75 14.32 2.12 36.09
N GLU A 76 14.60 1.98 34.79
CA GLU A 76 14.97 3.10 33.92
C GLU A 76 13.78 4.02 33.68
N HIS A 77 14.02 5.33 33.55
CA HIS A 77 12.96 6.33 33.33
C HIS A 77 12.55 6.42 31.83
N LYS A 78 12.28 5.26 31.21
CA LYS A 78 12.06 5.12 29.76
C LYS A 78 10.80 4.31 29.42
N ILE A 79 10.25 4.57 28.23
CA ILE A 79 9.17 3.80 27.62
C ILE A 79 9.76 3.08 26.42
N TYR A 80 9.77 1.75 26.46
CA TYR A 80 10.15 0.93 25.31
C TYR A 80 8.87 0.38 24.64
N LEU A 81 8.65 0.68 23.35
CA LEU A 81 7.42 0.32 22.64
C LEU A 81 7.70 -0.57 21.42
N ARG A 82 7.06 -1.74 21.38
CA ARG A 82 7.14 -2.75 20.31
C ARG A 82 5.75 -3.13 19.82
N ASN A 83 5.65 -3.76 18.65
CA ASN A 83 4.39 -4.17 18.06
C ASN A 83 4.53 -5.51 17.33
N MET A 84 3.59 -6.44 17.53
CA MET A 84 3.55 -7.74 16.84
C MET A 84 3.52 -7.60 15.32
N ASN A 85 2.93 -6.52 14.81
CA ASN A 85 2.80 -6.26 13.38
C ASN A 85 3.90 -5.29 12.93
N CYS A 86 4.87 -5.81 12.17
CA CYS A 86 6.03 -5.08 11.65
C CYS A 86 5.70 -3.89 10.72
N MET A 87 4.43 -3.67 10.36
CA MET A 87 3.97 -2.43 9.73
C MET A 87 4.01 -1.22 10.68
N TYR A 88 4.13 -1.45 11.99
CA TYR A 88 4.22 -0.43 13.03
C TYR A 88 5.63 -0.43 13.64
N GLU A 89 6.35 0.68 13.49
CA GLU A 89 7.76 0.77 13.88
C GLU A 89 7.97 0.69 15.40
N SER A 90 9.01 -0.04 15.83
CA SER A 90 9.52 -0.01 17.20
C SER A 90 10.04 1.38 17.56
N LYS A 91 9.72 1.87 18.76
CA LYS A 91 10.07 3.22 19.19
C LYS A 91 10.35 3.25 20.69
N ASP A 92 11.42 3.94 21.08
CA ASP A 92 11.81 4.10 22.48
C ASP A 92 11.83 5.59 22.85
N PHE A 93 11.39 5.92 24.06
CA PHE A 93 11.22 7.28 24.55
C PHE A 93 11.77 7.42 25.98
N GLU A 94 12.15 8.63 26.35
CA GLU A 94 12.41 9.00 27.74
C GLU A 94 11.14 9.60 28.36
N ILE A 95 10.86 9.28 29.62
CA ILE A 95 9.70 9.82 30.31
C ILE A 95 10.00 11.28 30.68
N LYS A 96 9.35 12.20 29.97
CA LYS A 96 9.38 13.65 30.22
C LYS A 96 8.13 14.10 30.99
N PRO A 97 8.15 15.29 31.61
CA PRO A 97 6.94 15.98 32.06
C PRO A 97 5.88 16.07 30.95
N TYR A 98 4.58 15.94 31.28
CA TYR A 98 3.49 15.88 30.30
C TYR A 98 3.44 17.12 29.37
N ASN A 99 3.89 18.27 29.85
CA ASN A 99 3.98 19.54 29.13
C ASN A 99 5.15 19.60 28.13
N GLU A 100 6.11 18.68 28.20
CA GLU A 100 7.26 18.54 27.27
C GLU A 100 7.11 17.34 26.29
N ILE A 101 5.97 16.65 26.33
CA ILE A 101 5.63 15.57 25.39
C ILE A 101 4.85 16.18 24.23
N ASP A 102 5.55 16.57 23.17
CA ASP A 102 4.94 16.98 21.90
C ASP A 102 4.49 15.77 21.07
N ILE A 103 3.36 15.93 20.38
CA ILE A 103 2.74 14.88 19.55
C ILE A 103 2.93 15.26 18.07
N GLU A 104 4.16 15.05 17.58
CA GLU A 104 4.56 15.41 16.22
C GLU A 104 3.96 14.46 15.17
N ALA A 105 3.38 15.03 14.10
CA ALA A 105 2.98 14.29 12.91
C ALA A 105 4.15 14.10 11.93
N ASP A 106 3.99 13.25 10.92
CA ASP A 106 4.94 13.16 9.82
C ASP A 106 4.94 14.44 8.95
N SER A 107 5.86 14.52 7.98
CA SER A 107 6.00 15.68 7.08
C SER A 107 4.76 15.96 6.20
N ASN A 108 3.77 15.08 6.21
CA ASN A 108 2.51 15.19 5.47
C ASN A 108 1.32 15.46 6.41
N GLY A 109 1.55 15.67 7.71
CA GLY A 109 0.52 15.92 8.72
C GLY A 109 -0.19 14.66 9.23
N LYS A 110 0.32 13.46 8.95
CA LYS A 110 -0.26 12.20 9.43
C LYS A 110 0.44 11.75 10.72
N PRO A 111 -0.30 11.43 11.81
CA PRO A 111 0.32 10.97 13.04
C PRO A 111 0.89 9.54 12.92
N PHE A 112 2.01 9.31 13.59
CA PHE A 112 2.60 7.98 13.78
C PHE A 112 1.72 7.10 14.69
N TRP A 113 1.84 5.78 14.60
CA TRP A 113 1.04 4.87 15.42
C TRP A 113 1.31 5.03 16.92
N TYR A 114 2.58 5.26 17.28
CA TYR A 114 3.02 5.48 18.66
C TYR A 114 2.50 6.78 19.26
N ASN A 115 2.07 7.76 18.46
CA ASN A 115 1.49 9.00 18.97
C ASN A 115 0.21 8.75 19.77
N TYR A 116 -0.59 7.75 19.40
CA TYR A 116 -1.77 7.34 20.16
C TYR A 116 -1.39 6.73 21.52
N VAL A 117 -0.28 5.99 21.59
CA VAL A 117 0.28 5.47 22.85
C VAL A 117 0.79 6.63 23.71
N LEU A 118 1.54 7.57 23.13
CA LEU A 118 2.00 8.79 23.80
C LEU A 118 0.83 9.66 24.29
N CYS A 119 -0.29 9.75 23.55
CA CYS A 119 -1.48 10.45 24.01
C CYS A 119 -2.01 9.84 25.33
N GLY A 120 -2.15 8.50 25.39
CA GLY A 120 -2.61 7.81 26.60
C GLY A 120 -1.65 7.95 27.78
N ILE A 121 -0.34 7.91 27.54
CA ILE A 121 0.70 8.08 28.56
C ILE A 121 0.80 9.54 29.02
N LYS A 122 0.73 10.53 28.11
CA LYS A 122 0.68 11.96 28.43
C LYS A 122 -0.53 12.30 29.31
N GLY A 123 -1.68 11.68 29.03
CA GLY A 123 -2.86 11.74 29.89
C GLY A 123 -2.64 11.19 31.30
N ALA A 124 -2.01 10.01 31.40
CA ALA A 124 -1.64 9.45 32.69
C ALA A 124 -0.65 10.36 33.45
N LEU A 125 0.36 10.92 32.79
CA LEU A 125 1.33 11.84 33.39
C LEU A 125 0.71 13.17 33.83
N GLU A 126 -0.23 13.73 33.06
CA GLU A 126 -1.06 14.89 33.46
C GLU A 126 -1.82 14.58 34.75
N HIS A 127 -2.53 13.44 34.78
CA HIS A 127 -3.34 13.04 35.94
C HIS A 127 -2.50 12.70 37.19
N LEU A 128 -1.26 12.22 37.01
CA LEU A 128 -0.33 11.91 38.10
C LEU A 128 0.56 13.09 38.51
N GLU A 129 0.39 14.28 37.93
CA GLU A 129 1.27 15.45 38.16
C GLU A 129 2.77 15.11 37.95
N ASN A 130 3.06 14.27 36.94
CA ASN A 130 4.39 13.70 36.65
C ASN A 130 5.02 12.84 37.77
N LYS A 131 4.27 12.41 38.80
CA LYS A 131 4.78 11.59 39.93
C LYS A 131 4.98 10.12 39.53
N VAL A 132 5.98 9.90 38.68
CA VAL A 132 6.40 8.58 38.16
C VAL A 132 7.83 8.30 38.61
N SER A 133 8.11 7.05 39.00
CA SER A 133 9.42 6.63 39.53
C SER A 133 10.01 5.42 38.81
N SER A 134 9.39 4.96 37.72
CA SER A 134 9.78 3.75 36.98
C SER A 134 9.19 3.77 35.57
N GLY A 135 9.95 3.30 34.60
CA GLY A 135 9.54 3.19 33.20
C GLY A 135 8.81 1.90 32.88
N VAL A 136 8.46 1.71 31.61
CA VAL A 136 7.70 0.55 31.13
C VAL A 136 8.26 -0.01 29.82
N GLN A 137 8.18 -1.33 29.67
CA GLN A 137 8.31 -2.03 28.39
C GLN A 137 6.92 -2.51 27.96
N LEU A 138 6.53 -2.24 26.71
CA LEU A 138 5.20 -2.52 26.16
C LEU A 138 5.29 -3.17 24.78
N CYS A 139 4.77 -4.39 24.61
CA CYS A 139 4.48 -4.97 23.29
C CYS A 139 2.98 -4.87 23.00
N VAL A 140 2.62 -4.36 21.82
CA VAL A 140 1.23 -4.14 21.39
C VAL A 140 0.82 -5.16 20.33
N ASP A 141 -0.42 -5.66 20.43
CA ASP A 141 -1.07 -6.50 19.43
C ASP A 141 -2.53 -6.07 19.21
N GLY A 142 -2.90 -5.71 17.98
CA GLY A 142 -4.23 -5.20 17.66
C GLY A 142 -4.91 -5.98 16.55
N ASN A 143 -6.15 -6.44 16.79
CA ASN A 143 -6.95 -7.14 15.79
C ASN A 143 -8.23 -6.38 15.35
N ILE A 144 -8.44 -5.16 15.86
CA ILE A 144 -9.40 -4.19 15.30
C ILE A 144 -8.84 -3.73 13.94
N PRO A 145 -9.60 -3.80 12.83
CA PRO A 145 -9.18 -3.21 11.56
C PRO A 145 -8.84 -1.71 11.74
N PRO A 146 -7.64 -1.25 11.35
CA PRO A 146 -7.26 0.15 11.51
C PRO A 146 -8.08 1.07 10.59
N ALA A 147 -8.21 2.35 10.95
CA ALA A 147 -8.84 3.39 10.11
C ALA A 147 -10.26 3.06 9.60
N SER A 148 -10.97 2.17 10.31
CA SER A 148 -12.17 1.46 9.86
C SER A 148 -13.50 2.00 10.40
N GLY A 149 -13.46 3.08 11.18
CA GLY A 149 -14.60 3.54 11.98
C GLY A 149 -14.87 2.74 13.26
N LEU A 150 -14.15 1.63 13.52
CA LEU A 150 -14.34 0.74 14.69
C LEU A 150 -13.49 1.08 15.94
N SER A 151 -12.92 2.29 15.97
CA SER A 151 -12.22 2.87 17.13
C SER A 151 -10.91 2.20 17.57
N SER A 152 -10.12 1.72 16.60
CA SER A 152 -8.76 1.24 16.84
C SER A 152 -7.85 2.29 17.51
N SER A 153 -8.04 3.59 17.21
CA SER A 153 -7.30 4.70 17.84
C SER A 153 -7.62 4.81 19.33
N SER A 154 -8.90 4.91 19.66
CA SER A 154 -9.39 5.09 21.03
C SER A 154 -9.09 3.90 21.91
N ALA A 155 -9.16 2.68 21.36
CA ALA A 155 -8.72 1.46 22.03
C ALA A 155 -7.21 1.47 22.32
N LEU A 156 -6.38 1.95 21.37
CA LEU A 156 -4.93 2.08 21.55
C LEU A 156 -4.54 3.14 22.60
N VAL A 157 -5.16 4.33 22.56
CA VAL A 157 -4.99 5.37 23.59
C VAL A 157 -5.40 4.83 24.97
N SER A 158 -6.55 4.15 25.02
CA SER A 158 -7.14 3.67 26.28
C SER A 158 -6.35 2.53 26.90
N VAL A 159 -5.85 1.57 26.11
CA VAL A 159 -4.99 0.50 26.64
C VAL A 159 -3.60 1.01 27.02
N ALA A 160 -3.05 2.00 26.33
CA ALA A 160 -1.80 2.65 26.71
C ALA A 160 -1.93 3.37 28.07
N CYS A 161 -3.01 4.15 28.26
CA CYS A 161 -3.30 4.81 29.52
C CYS A 161 -3.52 3.79 30.66
N LEU A 162 -4.34 2.75 30.42
CA LEU A 162 -4.60 1.68 31.38
C LEU A 162 -3.32 0.91 31.77
N ALA A 163 -2.51 0.50 30.79
CA ALA A 163 -1.28 -0.24 31.03
C ALA A 163 -0.25 0.59 31.81
N PHE A 164 -0.11 1.88 31.48
CA PHE A 164 0.80 2.78 32.19
C PHE A 164 0.34 3.03 33.64
N MET A 165 -0.93 3.39 33.84
CA MET A 165 -1.51 3.60 35.18
C MET A 165 -1.41 2.34 36.05
N TYR A 166 -1.70 1.17 35.48
CA TYR A 166 -1.55 -0.13 36.17
C TYR A 166 -0.09 -0.42 36.55
N ALA A 167 0.87 -0.14 35.66
CA ALA A 167 2.30 -0.31 35.96
C ALA A 167 2.76 0.60 37.11
N GLN A 168 2.28 1.85 37.15
CA GLN A 168 2.49 2.78 38.28
C GLN A 168 1.65 2.44 39.53
N LYS A 169 0.89 1.33 39.51
CA LYS A 169 0.01 0.83 40.60
C LYS A 169 -1.15 1.77 40.97
N ILE A 170 -1.59 2.62 40.03
CA ILE A 170 -2.71 3.55 40.23
C ILE A 170 -3.98 3.00 39.57
N THR A 171 -5.04 2.85 40.36
CA THR A 171 -6.33 2.30 39.91
C THR A 171 -7.40 3.39 39.83
N LEU A 172 -7.84 3.71 38.61
CA LEU A 172 -9.01 4.55 38.38
C LEU A 172 -10.30 3.73 38.27
N ASN A 173 -11.44 4.38 38.50
CA ASN A 173 -12.74 3.80 38.16
C ASN A 173 -12.97 3.88 36.63
N LYS A 174 -13.88 3.04 36.11
CA LYS A 174 -14.15 2.91 34.67
C LYS A 174 -14.56 4.23 33.99
N LYS A 175 -15.20 5.15 34.73
CA LYS A 175 -15.67 6.44 34.18
C LYS A 175 -14.55 7.46 34.11
N ASP A 176 -13.70 7.51 35.12
CA ASP A 176 -12.62 8.49 35.20
C ASP A 176 -11.51 8.15 34.20
N ILE A 177 -11.16 6.88 34.03
CA ILE A 177 -10.22 6.47 32.99
C ILE A 177 -10.78 6.69 31.58
N ALA A 178 -12.07 6.42 31.34
CA ALA A 178 -12.71 6.75 30.07
C ALA A 178 -12.68 8.26 29.78
N SER A 179 -13.01 9.07 30.79
CA SER A 179 -13.03 10.54 30.68
C SER A 179 -11.61 11.12 30.52
N LEU A 180 -10.60 10.50 31.15
CA LEU A 180 -9.19 10.81 30.94
C LEU A 180 -8.82 10.51 29.49
N CYS A 181 -8.98 9.27 29.03
CA CYS A 181 -8.62 8.84 27.68
C CYS A 181 -9.32 9.67 26.58
N ALA A 182 -10.58 10.08 26.80
CA ALA A 182 -11.32 10.95 25.89
C ALA A 182 -10.77 12.39 25.81
N ARG A 183 -10.18 12.92 26.89
CA ARG A 183 -9.40 14.17 26.84
C ARG A 183 -8.05 13.93 26.15
N SER A 184 -7.37 12.84 26.51
CA SER A 184 -6.01 12.53 26.07
C SER A 184 -5.90 12.22 24.57
N GLU A 185 -6.88 11.54 23.96
CA GLU A 185 -6.89 11.31 22.51
C GLU A 185 -6.90 12.62 21.72
N ARG A 186 -7.40 13.73 22.30
CA ARG A 186 -7.41 15.05 21.63
C ARG A 186 -6.00 15.64 21.43
N TYR A 187 -4.97 15.16 22.12
CA TYR A 187 -3.59 15.55 21.84
C TYR A 187 -3.12 15.08 20.44
N ILE A 188 -3.82 14.13 19.79
CA ILE A 188 -3.59 13.77 18.37
C ILE A 188 -4.11 14.83 17.39
N GLY A 189 -4.81 15.86 17.88
CA GLY A 189 -5.42 16.94 17.10
C GLY A 189 -6.92 16.79 16.86
N THR A 190 -7.49 15.57 16.95
CA THR A 190 -8.93 15.35 16.71
C THR A 190 -9.80 15.83 17.88
N GLN A 191 -10.79 16.67 17.60
CA GLN A 191 -11.72 17.22 18.59
C GLN A 191 -12.88 16.26 18.92
N GLY A 192 -12.57 14.99 19.17
CA GLY A 192 -13.55 13.93 19.42
C GLY A 192 -14.36 14.12 20.71
N GLY A 193 -15.54 13.50 20.75
CA GLY A 193 -16.31 13.34 21.98
C GLY A 193 -15.77 12.19 22.83
N GLY A 194 -16.62 11.62 23.69
CA GLY A 194 -16.24 10.56 24.62
C GLY A 194 -16.76 9.17 24.26
N MET A 195 -17.48 8.98 23.15
CA MET A 195 -18.18 7.73 22.84
C MET A 195 -17.24 6.53 22.83
N ASP A 196 -16.15 6.65 22.06
CA ASP A 196 -15.27 5.54 21.70
C ASP A 196 -14.53 4.99 22.93
N GLN A 197 -14.16 5.86 23.87
CA GLN A 197 -13.47 5.50 25.12
C GLN A 197 -14.47 5.10 26.22
N ALA A 198 -15.64 5.75 26.29
CA ALA A 198 -16.68 5.41 27.26
C ALA A 198 -17.20 3.98 27.08
N ILE A 199 -17.51 3.56 25.85
CA ILE A 199 -17.93 2.17 25.62
C ILE A 199 -16.80 1.18 25.87
N ALA A 200 -15.55 1.55 25.61
CA ALA A 200 -14.41 0.66 25.78
C ALA A 200 -14.17 0.25 27.25
N PHE A 201 -14.55 1.08 28.22
CA PHE A 201 -14.49 0.78 29.66
C PHE A 201 -15.84 0.44 30.31
N LEU A 202 -16.97 0.89 29.74
CA LEU A 202 -18.32 0.73 30.30
C LEU A 202 -19.19 -0.30 29.57
N ALA A 203 -18.67 -0.98 28.54
CA ALA A 203 -19.37 -2.09 27.90
C ALA A 203 -19.59 -3.26 28.87
N GLU A 204 -20.68 -3.97 28.65
CA GLU A 204 -21.00 -5.23 29.32
C GLU A 204 -21.33 -6.30 28.28
N LYS A 205 -21.08 -7.57 28.60
CA LYS A 205 -21.26 -8.65 27.63
C LYS A 205 -22.74 -8.83 27.32
N TYR A 206 -23.06 -8.96 26.03
CA TYR A 206 -24.41 -9.21 25.48
C TYR A 206 -25.43 -8.05 25.53
N CYS A 207 -25.02 -6.80 25.80
CA CYS A 207 -25.90 -5.63 25.65
C CYS A 207 -25.20 -4.41 25.03
N ALA A 208 -25.99 -3.54 24.37
CA ALA A 208 -25.53 -2.19 24.05
C ALA A 208 -25.58 -1.29 25.29
N GLN A 209 -24.88 -0.16 25.25
CA GLN A 209 -24.95 0.85 26.30
C GLN A 209 -25.47 2.17 25.72
N TYR A 210 -26.53 2.71 26.32
CA TYR A 210 -26.94 4.09 26.12
C TYR A 210 -26.04 4.98 26.99
N ILE A 211 -25.13 5.71 26.37
CA ILE A 211 -24.11 6.51 27.05
C ILE A 211 -24.54 7.97 27.07
N THR A 212 -24.56 8.59 28.25
CA THR A 212 -24.86 10.01 28.47
C THR A 212 -23.68 10.76 29.07
N TRP A 213 -23.64 12.08 28.84
CA TRP A 213 -22.56 12.98 29.28
C TRP A 213 -23.02 13.91 30.40
N ASN A 214 -22.06 14.37 31.22
CA ASN A 214 -22.24 15.37 32.27
C ASN A 214 -23.44 15.09 33.21
N PRO A 215 -23.38 14.04 34.06
CA PRO A 215 -22.24 13.15 34.31
C PRO A 215 -22.15 11.97 33.33
N LEU A 216 -20.97 11.36 33.21
CA LEU A 216 -20.78 10.14 32.42
C LEU A 216 -21.56 8.97 33.03
N LYS A 217 -22.46 8.36 32.24
CA LYS A 217 -23.25 7.19 32.63
C LYS A 217 -23.50 6.30 31.41
N ALA A 218 -23.26 5.01 31.55
CA ALA A 218 -23.78 3.98 30.67
C ALA A 218 -25.08 3.40 31.26
N THR A 219 -26.03 3.03 30.41
CA THR A 219 -27.29 2.36 30.79
C THR A 219 -27.57 1.24 29.80
N LYS A 220 -27.71 0.01 30.29
CA LYS A 220 -27.84 -1.20 29.45
C LYS A 220 -29.07 -1.10 28.55
N VAL A 221 -28.91 -1.45 27.28
CA VAL A 221 -29.99 -1.61 26.31
C VAL A 221 -29.90 -3.01 25.71
N ILE A 222 -30.94 -3.81 25.96
CA ILE A 222 -31.09 -5.14 25.39
C ILE A 222 -31.45 -5.01 23.90
N LEU A 223 -30.86 -5.85 23.07
CA LEU A 223 -31.05 -5.87 21.62
C LEU A 223 -31.98 -7.03 21.22
N PRO A 224 -32.72 -6.94 20.10
CA PRO A 224 -33.65 -8.00 19.70
C PRO A 224 -32.94 -9.33 19.41
N GLU A 225 -33.32 -10.40 20.12
CA GLU A 225 -32.70 -11.73 20.02
C GLU A 225 -32.82 -12.37 18.62
N ASN A 226 -33.83 -11.97 17.83
CA ASN A 226 -34.11 -12.51 16.50
C ASN A 226 -33.28 -11.86 15.37
N ALA A 227 -32.37 -10.94 15.68
CA ALA A 227 -31.49 -10.32 14.70
C ALA A 227 -30.02 -10.24 15.16
N SER A 228 -29.13 -10.22 14.17
CA SER A 228 -27.69 -10.08 14.34
C SER A 228 -27.22 -8.76 13.73
N PHE A 229 -26.33 -8.06 14.42
CA PHE A 229 -25.62 -6.92 13.86
C PHE A 229 -24.40 -7.40 13.07
N VAL A 230 -24.41 -7.15 11.76
CA VAL A 230 -23.33 -7.52 10.85
C VAL A 230 -22.54 -6.27 10.50
N VAL A 231 -21.21 -6.30 10.72
CA VAL A 231 -20.29 -5.22 10.39
C VAL A 231 -19.57 -5.57 9.09
N ALA A 232 -19.51 -4.64 8.13
CA ALA A 232 -18.87 -4.85 6.82
C ALA A 232 -17.97 -3.66 6.44
N HIS A 233 -16.71 -3.94 6.11
CA HIS A 233 -15.69 -2.94 5.79
C HIS A 233 -15.77 -2.47 4.33
N SER A 234 -15.82 -1.17 4.07
CA SER A 234 -15.98 -0.57 2.73
C SER A 234 -14.70 -0.50 1.90
N LEU A 235 -13.59 -1.04 2.42
CA LEU A 235 -12.24 -1.04 1.81
C LEU A 235 -11.65 0.36 1.53
N ALA A 236 -12.31 1.41 2.00
CA ALA A 236 -11.75 2.74 2.13
C ALA A 236 -11.36 2.93 3.60
N GLU A 237 -10.14 3.39 3.84
CA GLU A 237 -9.62 3.66 5.18
C GLU A 237 -9.58 5.17 5.39
N LEU A 238 -10.02 5.65 6.56
CA LEU A 238 -9.87 7.04 6.97
C LEU A 238 -9.16 7.13 8.33
N ASN A 239 -7.98 7.75 8.34
CA ASN A 239 -7.34 8.18 9.57
C ASN A 239 -7.93 9.54 9.97
N LYS A 240 -8.86 9.54 10.95
CA LYS A 240 -9.54 10.75 11.48
C LYS A 240 -8.57 11.93 11.78
N ALA A 241 -7.34 11.61 12.17
CA ALA A 241 -6.32 12.57 12.60
C ALA A 241 -5.36 13.02 11.49
N ALA A 242 -5.52 12.52 10.26
CA ALA A 242 -4.76 12.94 9.08
C ALA A 242 -5.58 13.76 8.08
N THR A 243 -6.84 14.10 8.41
CA THR A 243 -7.70 14.97 7.58
C THR A 243 -8.42 15.99 8.46
N ASN A 244 -8.92 17.07 7.84
CA ASN A 244 -9.55 18.17 8.56
C ASN A 244 -11.07 18.00 8.71
N ASP A 245 -11.69 17.08 7.95
CA ASP A 245 -13.14 16.95 7.81
C ASP A 245 -13.85 16.71 9.16
N TYR A 246 -13.27 15.84 9.99
CA TYR A 246 -13.79 15.54 11.32
C TYR A 246 -13.79 16.79 12.22
N ASN A 247 -12.69 17.55 12.25
CA ASN A 247 -12.60 18.78 13.03
C ASN A 247 -13.53 19.87 12.47
N GLN A 248 -13.63 20.01 11.14
CA GLN A 248 -14.60 20.91 10.51
C GLN A 248 -16.02 20.64 11.02
N ARG A 249 -16.47 19.39 11.03
CA ARG A 249 -17.81 19.02 11.51
C ARG A 249 -18.04 19.39 12.99
N VAL A 250 -17.03 19.18 13.85
CA VAL A 250 -17.08 19.61 15.26
C VAL A 250 -17.20 21.14 15.37
N ILE A 251 -16.44 21.89 14.57
CA ILE A 251 -16.49 23.35 14.52
C ILE A 251 -17.84 23.86 14.00
N GLU A 252 -18.36 23.30 12.91
CA GLU A 252 -19.67 23.66 12.35
C GLU A 252 -20.78 23.49 13.41
N CYS A 253 -20.73 22.43 14.23
CA CYS A 253 -21.67 22.23 15.33
C CYS A 253 -21.48 23.24 16.48
N ARG A 254 -20.23 23.59 16.83
CA ARG A 254 -19.89 24.55 17.89
C ARG A 254 -20.34 25.97 17.52
N LEU A 255 -20.10 26.39 16.29
CA LEU A 255 -20.54 27.69 15.77
C LEU A 255 -22.07 27.76 15.65
N ALA A 256 -22.72 26.68 15.17
CA ALA A 256 -24.18 26.59 15.17
C ALA A 256 -24.76 26.73 16.59
N ALA A 257 -24.16 26.09 17.60
CA ALA A 257 -24.59 26.21 18.99
C ALA A 257 -24.48 27.65 19.52
N LYS A 258 -23.37 28.35 19.24
CA LYS A 258 -23.21 29.76 19.62
C LYS A 258 -24.25 30.67 18.97
N ILE A 259 -24.46 30.54 17.66
CA ILE A 259 -25.44 31.38 16.93
C ILE A 259 -26.87 31.09 17.39
N LEU A 260 -27.24 29.82 17.61
CA LEU A 260 -28.59 29.46 18.09
C LEU A 260 -28.89 30.00 19.50
N ALA A 261 -27.91 30.03 20.41
CA ALA A 261 -28.09 30.63 21.73
C ALA A 261 -28.28 32.16 21.63
N LEU A 262 -27.41 32.83 20.89
CA LEU A 262 -27.41 34.29 20.74
C LEU A 262 -28.67 34.81 20.02
N THR A 263 -29.06 34.17 18.91
CA THR A 263 -30.28 34.51 18.14
C THR A 263 -31.59 34.11 18.82
N SER A 264 -31.51 33.43 19.97
CA SER A 264 -32.66 33.13 20.85
C SER A 264 -32.74 34.10 22.04
N ASN A 265 -32.10 35.27 21.97
CA ASN A 265 -32.04 36.31 23.01
C ASN A 265 -31.60 35.79 24.39
N THR A 266 -30.82 34.71 24.43
CA THR A 266 -30.24 34.21 25.69
C THR A 266 -28.84 34.81 25.86
N VAL A 267 -28.40 34.94 27.12
CA VAL A 267 -27.10 35.55 27.48
C VAL A 267 -25.97 34.99 26.61
N SER A 268 -25.09 35.88 26.15
CA SER A 268 -23.91 35.58 25.33
C SER A 268 -22.81 34.86 26.13
N ASP A 269 -23.15 33.73 26.74
CA ASP A 269 -22.25 33.00 27.61
C ASP A 269 -21.17 32.26 26.79
N HIS A 270 -19.92 32.56 27.10
CA HIS A 270 -18.75 31.90 26.52
C HIS A 270 -18.71 30.39 26.85
N THR A 271 -19.37 29.90 27.91
CA THR A 271 -19.40 28.45 28.26
C THR A 271 -20.21 27.57 27.31
N ILE A 272 -21.14 28.11 26.52
CA ILE A 272 -22.01 27.33 25.62
C ILE A 272 -21.19 26.83 24.43
N VAL A 273 -20.81 25.55 24.39
CA VAL A 273 -19.94 24.98 23.34
C VAL A 273 -20.54 23.78 22.61
N THR A 274 -21.76 23.36 22.96
CA THR A 274 -22.46 22.20 22.40
C THR A 274 -23.94 22.45 22.13
N LEU A 275 -24.51 21.76 21.14
CA LEU A 275 -25.93 21.87 20.77
C LEU A 275 -26.88 21.36 21.87
N SER A 276 -26.43 20.42 22.72
CA SER A 276 -27.20 19.98 23.89
C SER A 276 -27.27 21.03 25.01
N GLN A 277 -26.23 21.86 25.19
CA GLN A 277 -26.32 23.01 26.10
C GLN A 277 -27.42 23.99 25.64
N VAL A 278 -27.50 24.28 24.34
CA VAL A 278 -28.55 25.16 23.79
C VAL A 278 -29.95 24.61 24.04
N GLN A 279 -30.17 23.30 23.83
CA GLN A 279 -31.47 22.68 24.13
C GLN A 279 -31.85 22.85 25.60
N LYS A 280 -30.93 22.51 26.52
CA LYS A 280 -31.16 22.57 27.97
C LYS A 280 -31.39 24.01 28.47
N LEU A 281 -30.71 24.97 27.84
CA LEU A 281 -30.81 26.40 28.17
C LEU A 281 -32.14 27.02 27.71
N LEU A 282 -32.71 26.54 26.60
CA LEU A 282 -33.99 27.01 26.06
C LEU A 282 -35.20 26.19 26.55
N ASP A 283 -34.98 25.12 27.32
CA ASP A 283 -35.95 24.12 27.78
C ASP A 283 -36.93 23.63 26.68
N LYS A 284 -36.36 23.25 25.53
CA LYS A 284 -37.14 22.80 24.34
C LYS A 284 -36.99 21.30 24.09
N SER A 285 -38.07 20.69 23.57
CA SER A 285 -38.01 19.35 22.98
C SER A 285 -37.10 19.36 21.73
N LEU A 286 -36.62 18.19 21.31
CA LEU A 286 -35.72 18.09 20.15
C LEU A 286 -36.44 18.48 18.84
N GLU A 287 -37.73 18.18 18.72
CA GLU A 287 -38.59 18.60 17.60
C GLU A 287 -38.69 20.14 17.53
N ASN A 288 -38.87 20.80 18.69
CA ASN A 288 -38.89 22.25 18.79
C ASN A 288 -37.50 22.87 18.52
N MET A 289 -36.40 22.14 18.76
CA MET A 289 -35.06 22.56 18.34
C MET A 289 -34.84 22.40 16.83
N VAL A 290 -35.36 21.35 16.19
CA VAL A 290 -35.34 21.21 14.72
C VAL A 290 -36.10 22.38 14.07
N ALA A 291 -37.29 22.72 14.57
CA ALA A 291 -38.04 23.89 14.12
C ALA A 291 -37.25 25.21 14.32
N LEU A 292 -36.60 25.38 15.48
CA LEU A 292 -35.77 26.55 15.77
C LEU A 292 -34.56 26.67 14.83
N VAL A 293 -33.97 25.55 14.38
CA VAL A 293 -32.88 25.57 13.39
C VAL A 293 -33.37 26.09 12.04
N HIS A 294 -34.56 25.69 11.59
CA HIS A 294 -35.15 26.24 10.36
C HIS A 294 -35.47 27.75 10.48
N GLU A 295 -35.85 28.22 11.66
CA GLU A 295 -36.14 29.63 11.94
C GLU A 295 -34.86 30.50 12.02
N LYS A 296 -33.86 30.06 12.81
CA LYS A 296 -32.69 30.86 13.19
C LYS A 296 -31.45 30.64 12.34
N LEU A 297 -31.36 29.50 11.63
CA LEU A 297 -30.27 29.22 10.69
C LEU A 297 -30.82 29.09 9.24
N PRO A 298 -31.31 30.17 8.62
CA PRO A 298 -31.96 30.10 7.31
C PRO A 298 -30.99 29.73 6.17
N LYS A 299 -29.71 30.16 6.23
CA LYS A 299 -28.74 29.96 5.14
C LYS A 299 -28.18 28.54 5.10
N GLU A 300 -27.92 28.05 3.89
CA GLU A 300 -27.22 26.78 3.66
C GLU A 300 -25.70 26.89 3.90
N ILE A 301 -25.10 28.06 3.66
CA ILE A 301 -23.67 28.32 3.89
C ILE A 301 -23.54 29.67 4.59
N TYR A 302 -22.69 29.73 5.61
CA TYR A 302 -22.25 30.95 6.28
C TYR A 302 -20.77 31.17 5.99
N ILE A 303 -20.39 32.38 5.57
CA ILE A 303 -18.97 32.76 5.43
C ILE A 303 -18.40 33.24 6.78
N LYS A 304 -17.08 33.13 6.95
CA LYS A 304 -16.37 33.44 8.21
C LYS A 304 -16.67 34.85 8.72
N GLU A 305 -16.70 35.81 7.81
CA GLU A 305 -16.97 37.22 8.05
C GLU A 305 -18.40 37.46 8.58
N GLU A 306 -19.37 36.69 8.09
CA GLU A 306 -20.75 36.71 8.61
C GLU A 306 -20.84 36.05 9.99
N VAL A 307 -20.13 34.95 10.23
CA VAL A 307 -20.09 34.30 11.55
C VAL A 307 -19.47 35.23 12.60
N CYS A 308 -18.36 35.90 12.27
CA CYS A 308 -17.75 36.94 13.09
C CYS A 308 -18.75 38.08 13.37
N SER A 309 -19.44 38.56 12.34
CA SER A 309 -20.43 39.65 12.46
C SER A 309 -21.63 39.27 13.33
N ILE A 310 -22.16 38.05 13.19
CA ILE A 310 -23.30 37.54 13.98
C ILE A 310 -22.89 37.35 15.45
N LEU A 311 -21.67 36.86 15.71
CA LEU A 311 -21.17 36.62 17.06
C LEU A 311 -20.58 37.88 17.73
N ASN A 312 -20.47 39.00 17.00
CA ASN A 312 -19.81 40.24 17.41
C ASN A 312 -18.37 40.01 17.91
N ILE A 313 -17.55 39.33 17.08
CA ILE A 313 -16.14 39.02 17.34
C ILE A 313 -15.27 39.32 16.12
N THR A 314 -13.97 39.51 16.34
CA THR A 314 -12.95 39.64 15.30
C THR A 314 -12.54 38.30 14.67
N GLU A 315 -11.81 38.33 13.54
CA GLU A 315 -11.28 37.11 12.93
C GLU A 315 -10.23 36.41 13.83
N ASP A 316 -9.43 37.17 14.59
CA ASP A 316 -8.46 36.59 15.53
C ASP A 316 -9.15 35.95 16.74
N GLU A 317 -10.28 36.48 17.20
CA GLU A 317 -11.07 35.83 18.24
C GLU A 317 -11.71 34.53 17.77
N ILE A 318 -12.29 34.46 16.55
CA ILE A 318 -12.80 33.17 16.04
C ILE A 318 -11.65 32.16 15.84
N ASN A 319 -10.49 32.62 15.33
CA ASN A 319 -9.28 31.81 15.13
C ASN A 319 -8.72 31.21 16.44
N ASN A 320 -8.86 31.91 17.57
CA ASN A 320 -8.28 31.51 18.85
C ASN A 320 -9.27 30.87 19.83
N LEU A 321 -10.54 31.30 19.86
CA LEU A 321 -11.55 30.80 20.80
C LEU A 321 -12.33 29.58 20.29
N TYR A 322 -12.57 29.51 18.98
CA TYR A 322 -13.51 28.54 18.41
C TYR A 322 -12.88 27.56 17.42
N LEU A 323 -11.95 28.01 16.57
CA LEU A 323 -11.26 27.17 15.58
C LEU A 323 -10.03 26.46 16.16
N THR A 324 -9.71 25.28 15.66
CA THR A 324 -8.42 24.60 15.88
C THR A 324 -7.37 25.09 14.89
N PRO A 325 -6.05 24.92 15.14
CA PRO A 325 -5.01 25.28 14.18
C PRO A 325 -5.24 24.71 12.77
N ASN A 326 -5.71 23.46 12.67
CA ASN A 326 -6.02 22.80 11.40
C ASN A 326 -7.38 23.18 10.79
N THR A 327 -8.15 24.10 11.38
CA THR A 327 -9.42 24.62 10.82
C THR A 327 -9.45 26.14 10.62
N ARG A 328 -8.41 26.89 11.03
CA ARG A 328 -8.30 28.35 10.84
C ARG A 328 -8.44 28.82 9.38
N HIS A 329 -8.06 27.98 8.42
CA HIS A 329 -8.12 28.24 6.99
C HIS A 329 -9.53 28.11 6.38
N LEU A 330 -10.51 27.60 7.12
CA LEU A 330 -11.89 27.46 6.65
C LEU A 330 -12.56 28.83 6.50
N LYS A 331 -13.21 29.05 5.36
CA LYS A 331 -13.96 30.27 5.03
C LYS A 331 -15.47 30.10 5.06
N GLU A 332 -15.95 28.87 4.99
CA GLU A 332 -17.37 28.51 4.81
C GLU A 332 -17.78 27.45 5.84
N PHE A 333 -18.99 27.57 6.39
CA PHE A 333 -19.52 26.69 7.42
C PHE A 333 -20.99 26.31 7.16
N LYS A 334 -21.29 25.01 7.13
CA LYS A 334 -22.65 24.45 6.91
C LYS A 334 -23.43 24.26 8.22
N LEU A 335 -23.65 25.36 8.93
CA LEU A 335 -24.16 25.38 10.31
C LEU A 335 -25.55 24.72 10.46
N LYS A 336 -26.46 25.07 9.55
CA LYS A 336 -27.86 24.62 9.53
C LYS A 336 -27.96 23.10 9.45
N GLN A 337 -27.31 22.50 8.47
CA GLN A 337 -27.41 21.07 8.17
C GLN A 337 -26.76 20.22 9.26
N ARG A 338 -25.65 20.69 9.85
CA ARG A 338 -25.03 19.99 10.99
C ARG A 338 -25.94 20.05 12.22
N ALA A 339 -26.57 21.19 12.49
CA ALA A 339 -27.52 21.32 13.59
C ALA A 339 -28.75 20.42 13.39
N LEU A 340 -29.38 20.45 12.21
CA LEU A 340 -30.51 19.56 11.87
C LEU A 340 -30.14 18.08 12.09
N HIS A 341 -29.02 17.62 11.51
CA HIS A 341 -28.54 16.26 11.70
C HIS A 341 -28.42 15.88 13.19
N VAL A 342 -27.81 16.75 14.01
CA VAL A 342 -27.55 16.46 15.42
C VAL A 342 -28.84 16.35 16.25
N TYR A 343 -29.80 17.28 16.09
CA TYR A 343 -31.07 17.21 16.82
C TYR A 343 -31.94 16.02 16.35
N GLU A 344 -31.98 15.74 15.05
CA GLU A 344 -32.68 14.57 14.50
C GLU A 344 -32.02 13.24 14.92
N GLU A 345 -30.69 13.14 14.94
CA GLU A 345 -29.99 11.91 15.30
C GLU A 345 -30.21 11.62 16.79
N ALA A 346 -30.23 12.64 17.65
CA ALA A 346 -30.62 12.49 19.06
C ALA A 346 -32.06 11.94 19.22
N LEU A 347 -33.01 12.39 18.39
CA LEU A 347 -34.36 11.81 18.32
C LEU A 347 -34.32 10.34 17.88
N ARG A 348 -33.54 10.00 16.85
CA ARG A 348 -33.41 8.63 16.36
C ARG A 348 -32.78 7.69 17.40
N VAL A 349 -31.81 8.14 18.20
CA VAL A 349 -31.23 7.37 19.32
C VAL A 349 -32.27 7.10 20.41
N ASP A 350 -33.03 8.11 20.83
CA ASP A 350 -34.04 7.94 21.87
C ASP A 350 -35.20 7.04 21.41
N ALA A 351 -35.66 7.20 20.16
CA ALA A 351 -36.64 6.32 19.56
C ALA A 351 -36.15 4.86 19.51
N PHE A 352 -34.90 4.63 19.10
CA PHE A 352 -34.29 3.29 19.06
C PHE A 352 -34.27 2.65 20.46
N ARG A 353 -33.81 3.41 21.47
CA ARG A 353 -33.81 2.99 22.88
C ARG A 353 -35.22 2.61 23.37
N LYS A 354 -36.23 3.44 23.07
CA LYS A 354 -37.63 3.21 23.46
C LYS A 354 -38.18 1.92 22.84
N ILE A 355 -37.91 1.67 21.55
CA ILE A 355 -38.36 0.46 20.84
C ILE A 355 -37.70 -0.82 21.43
N CYS A 356 -36.42 -0.76 21.79
CA CYS A 356 -35.77 -1.85 22.51
C CYS A 356 -36.42 -2.11 23.88
N ALA A 357 -36.72 -1.06 24.65
CA ALA A 357 -37.36 -1.19 25.96
C ALA A 357 -38.80 -1.77 25.89
N THR A 358 -39.57 -1.46 24.85
CA THR A 358 -40.87 -2.12 24.60
C THR A 358 -40.75 -3.60 24.22
N THR A 359 -39.54 -4.10 23.91
CA THR A 359 -39.32 -5.52 23.61
C THR A 359 -39.02 -6.34 24.88
N THR A 360 -38.48 -5.72 25.93
CA THR A 360 -38.15 -6.42 27.20
C THR A 360 -39.32 -6.51 28.17
N ASN A 361 -40.24 -5.56 28.12
CA ASN A 361 -41.43 -5.54 28.96
C ASN A 361 -42.55 -6.33 28.26
N GLY A 362 -42.48 -7.67 28.30
CA GLY A 362 -43.56 -8.50 27.80
C GLY A 362 -44.85 -8.27 28.60
N ASP A 363 -45.94 -7.95 27.92
CA ASP A 363 -47.25 -7.71 28.55
C ASP A 363 -47.75 -8.95 29.30
N SER A 364 -47.59 -8.94 30.63
CA SER A 364 -48.06 -9.97 31.54
C SER A 364 -49.57 -9.96 31.76
N ASN A 365 -50.30 -9.01 31.16
CA ASN A 365 -51.75 -8.90 31.21
C ASN A 365 -52.36 -9.38 29.88
N GLY A 366 -53.00 -10.54 29.90
CA GLY A 366 -53.77 -11.04 28.77
C GLY A 366 -55.03 -10.21 28.54
N SER A 367 -54.95 -9.21 27.65
CA SER A 367 -56.12 -8.47 27.15
C SER A 367 -56.33 -8.75 25.67
N THR A 368 -57.25 -9.66 25.36
CA THR A 368 -57.65 -10.02 24.00
C THR A 368 -58.59 -8.98 23.42
N ASN A 369 -58.04 -7.84 22.94
CA ASN A 369 -58.59 -7.04 21.82
C ASN A 369 -57.67 -5.87 21.45
N GLY A 370 -56.65 -6.18 20.64
CA GLY A 370 -55.76 -5.20 20.00
C GLY A 370 -54.88 -5.95 19.00
N THR A 371 -54.72 -5.42 17.78
CA THR A 371 -53.99 -6.12 16.71
C THR A 371 -52.53 -6.32 17.11
N CYS A 372 -52.14 -7.58 17.33
CA CYS A 372 -50.81 -7.95 17.79
C CYS A 372 -49.72 -7.47 16.82
N GLY A 373 -48.81 -6.63 17.29
CA GLY A 373 -47.65 -6.18 16.53
C GLY A 373 -46.72 -7.36 16.25
N ASP A 374 -46.58 -7.72 14.96
CA ASP A 374 -45.71 -8.82 14.55
C ASP A 374 -44.24 -8.54 14.91
N LYS A 375 -43.48 -9.58 15.27
CA LYS A 375 -42.07 -9.43 15.69
C LYS A 375 -41.17 -8.88 14.58
N ASN A 376 -41.60 -8.98 13.32
CA ASN A 376 -40.95 -8.33 12.18
C ASN A 376 -41.05 -6.80 12.21
N ASP A 377 -42.15 -6.24 12.75
CA ASP A 377 -42.39 -4.79 12.81
C ASP A 377 -41.35 -4.07 13.70
N ILE A 378 -40.91 -4.69 14.80
CA ILE A 378 -39.86 -4.16 15.67
C ILE A 378 -38.53 -4.02 14.90
N LEU A 379 -38.12 -5.05 14.16
CA LEU A 379 -36.89 -5.01 13.34
C LEU A 379 -37.00 -3.98 12.21
N VAL A 380 -38.17 -3.85 11.59
CA VAL A 380 -38.43 -2.83 10.55
C VAL A 380 -38.42 -1.41 11.14
N LYS A 381 -38.94 -1.20 12.34
CA LYS A 381 -38.90 0.09 13.04
C LYS A 381 -37.47 0.51 13.40
N LEU A 382 -36.70 -0.37 14.03
CA LEU A 382 -35.27 -0.13 14.34
C LEU A 382 -34.45 0.07 13.06
N GLY A 383 -34.70 -0.74 12.03
CA GLY A 383 -34.05 -0.64 10.73
C GLY A 383 -34.33 0.68 10.01
N LYS A 384 -35.57 1.17 10.01
CA LYS A 384 -35.93 2.49 9.47
C LYS A 384 -35.17 3.62 10.17
N LEU A 385 -34.97 3.55 11.49
CA LEU A 385 -34.16 4.54 12.22
C LEU A 385 -32.68 4.49 11.78
N MET A 386 -32.10 3.30 11.60
CA MET A 386 -30.73 3.15 11.10
C MET A 386 -30.59 3.69 9.67
N SER A 387 -31.53 3.39 8.76
CA SER A 387 -31.51 3.94 7.40
C SER A 387 -31.70 5.46 7.37
N GLY A 388 -32.55 6.02 8.24
CA GLY A 388 -32.70 7.48 8.39
C GLY A 388 -31.44 8.16 8.92
N SER A 389 -30.75 7.53 9.88
CA SER A 389 -29.41 7.97 10.34
C SER A 389 -28.41 7.99 9.18
N HIS A 390 -28.35 6.93 8.36
CA HIS A 390 -27.44 6.91 7.20
C HIS A 390 -27.73 8.01 6.18
N GLU A 391 -29.01 8.22 5.82
CA GLU A 391 -29.37 9.25 4.84
C GLU A 391 -29.06 10.66 5.38
N SER A 392 -29.30 10.91 6.66
CA SER A 392 -28.92 12.14 7.35
C SER A 392 -27.39 12.35 7.38
N LEU A 393 -26.60 11.29 7.59
CA LEU A 393 -25.13 11.32 7.54
C LEU A 393 -24.57 11.53 6.13
N LYS A 394 -25.28 11.04 5.11
CA LYS A 394 -24.96 11.23 3.69
C LYS A 394 -25.28 12.66 3.22
N THR A 395 -26.45 13.20 3.58
CA THR A 395 -27.00 14.44 3.01
C THR A 395 -26.81 15.66 3.90
N LEU A 396 -27.19 15.60 5.17
CA LEU A 396 -27.09 16.72 6.11
C LEU A 396 -25.71 16.83 6.76
N TYR A 397 -25.05 15.70 7.01
CA TYR A 397 -23.71 15.68 7.62
C TYR A 397 -22.55 15.51 6.63
N GLU A 398 -22.81 15.10 5.39
CA GLU A 398 -21.81 14.99 4.33
C GLU A 398 -20.54 14.24 4.79
N CYS A 399 -20.75 13.07 5.43
CA CYS A 399 -19.70 12.17 5.92
C CYS A 399 -19.85 10.71 5.45
N SER A 400 -20.65 10.43 4.42
CA SER A 400 -20.61 9.11 3.77
C SER A 400 -19.46 8.99 2.75
N HIS A 401 -19.34 7.81 2.12
CA HIS A 401 -18.37 7.52 1.06
C HIS A 401 -18.99 6.54 0.06
N LYS A 402 -18.62 6.62 -1.23
CA LYS A 402 -19.21 5.82 -2.31
C LYS A 402 -19.29 4.32 -2.03
N ASN A 403 -18.28 3.74 -1.38
CA ASN A 403 -18.30 2.32 -1.01
C ASN A 403 -19.18 2.00 0.23
N LEU A 404 -19.41 2.96 1.14
CA LEU A 404 -20.39 2.80 2.23
C LEU A 404 -21.80 2.78 1.64
N ASP A 405 -22.11 3.76 0.77
CA ASP A 405 -23.39 3.86 0.07
C ASP A 405 -23.72 2.55 -0.67
N ILE A 406 -22.77 2.01 -1.45
CA ILE A 406 -22.98 0.76 -2.21
C ILE A 406 -23.19 -0.45 -1.28
N LEU A 407 -22.48 -0.54 -0.15
CA LEU A 407 -22.74 -1.57 0.86
C LEU A 407 -24.15 -1.44 1.46
N VAL A 408 -24.62 -0.21 1.72
CA VAL A 408 -25.98 0.04 2.21
C VAL A 408 -27.03 -0.27 1.14
N ASP A 409 -26.79 0.08 -0.12
CA ASP A 409 -27.72 -0.20 -1.22
C ASP A 409 -27.83 -1.70 -1.52
N ILE A 410 -26.72 -2.46 -1.46
CA ILE A 410 -26.76 -3.94 -1.51
C ILE A 410 -27.61 -4.49 -0.35
N SER A 411 -27.51 -3.91 0.84
CA SER A 411 -28.32 -4.32 2.01
C SER A 411 -29.82 -4.07 1.79
N LYS A 412 -30.20 -2.90 1.25
CA LYS A 412 -31.58 -2.58 0.86
C LYS A 412 -32.17 -3.65 -0.06
N THR A 413 -31.38 -4.21 -1.00
CA THR A 413 -31.85 -5.28 -1.91
C THR A 413 -32.20 -6.64 -1.25
N MET A 414 -32.06 -6.78 0.07
CA MET A 414 -32.49 -7.96 0.85
C MET A 414 -33.57 -7.63 1.89
N ASN A 415 -34.06 -6.38 1.89
CA ASN A 415 -34.80 -5.77 2.99
C ASN A 415 -34.01 -5.87 4.32
N ILE A 416 -32.72 -5.51 4.27
CA ILE A 416 -31.82 -5.43 5.42
C ILE A 416 -31.42 -3.96 5.59
N HIS A 417 -31.53 -3.45 6.81
CA HIS A 417 -31.29 -2.06 7.12
C HIS A 417 -29.88 -1.84 7.67
N SER A 418 -29.19 -0.83 7.16
CA SER A 418 -27.78 -0.58 7.46
C SER A 418 -27.41 0.89 7.37
N ARG A 419 -26.31 1.25 8.04
CA ARG A 419 -25.71 2.59 8.08
C ARG A 419 -24.19 2.50 8.20
N LEU A 420 -23.47 3.56 7.85
CA LEU A 420 -22.06 3.71 8.24
C LEU A 420 -21.92 3.71 9.77
N THR A 421 -20.76 3.34 10.31
CA THR A 421 -20.47 3.37 11.76
C THR A 421 -19.14 4.07 12.05
N GLY A 422 -19.13 4.92 13.08
CA GLY A 422 -18.02 5.82 13.38
C GLY A 422 -17.97 7.02 12.43
N ALA A 423 -16.80 7.65 12.34
CA ALA A 423 -16.61 8.97 11.71
C ALA A 423 -16.95 9.08 10.21
N GLY A 424 -17.23 7.99 9.51
CA GLY A 424 -17.53 8.03 8.08
C GLY A 424 -16.32 8.34 7.19
N TRP A 425 -16.59 8.90 6.00
CA TRP A 425 -15.71 9.07 4.84
C TRP A 425 -14.95 7.80 4.39
N GLY A 426 -15.33 6.64 4.92
CA GLY A 426 -14.70 5.34 4.76
C GLY A 426 -15.07 4.43 5.94
N GLY A 427 -14.32 3.34 6.12
CA GLY A 427 -14.53 2.41 7.23
C GLY A 427 -15.69 1.45 7.03
N CYS A 428 -16.47 1.19 8.08
CA CYS A 428 -17.49 0.13 8.08
C CYS A 428 -18.92 0.65 7.95
N ILE A 429 -19.79 -0.22 7.44
CA ILE A 429 -21.22 -0.21 7.78
C ILE A 429 -21.52 -1.16 8.94
N VAL A 430 -22.62 -0.89 9.64
CA VAL A 430 -23.32 -1.82 10.53
C VAL A 430 -24.74 -2.06 9.98
N ALA A 431 -25.16 -3.32 9.95
CA ALA A 431 -26.44 -3.76 9.40
C ALA A 431 -27.22 -4.62 10.41
N LEU A 432 -28.51 -4.34 10.58
CA LEU A 432 -29.46 -5.13 11.36
C LEU A 432 -30.07 -6.21 10.45
N CYS A 433 -29.61 -7.45 10.60
CA CYS A 433 -29.99 -8.58 9.77
C CYS A 433 -30.76 -9.63 10.58
N PRO A 434 -31.98 -10.06 10.17
CA PRO A 434 -32.67 -11.20 10.78
C PRO A 434 -31.80 -12.45 10.78
N ASN A 435 -31.79 -13.21 11.88
CA ASN A 435 -30.81 -14.29 12.10
C ASN A 435 -30.79 -15.35 10.98
N GLU A 436 -31.94 -15.68 10.42
CA GLU A 436 -32.10 -16.64 9.32
C GLU A 436 -31.56 -16.14 7.97
N LYS A 437 -31.35 -14.83 7.80
CA LYS A 437 -30.78 -14.22 6.59
C LYS A 437 -29.27 -13.98 6.66
N VAL A 438 -28.63 -14.13 7.82
CA VAL A 438 -27.23 -13.70 8.05
C VAL A 438 -26.24 -14.33 7.06
N ASP A 439 -26.29 -15.64 6.84
CA ASP A 439 -25.35 -16.30 5.91
C ASP A 439 -25.63 -15.99 4.43
N GLU A 440 -26.90 -15.79 4.05
CA GLU A 440 -27.26 -15.33 2.70
C GLU A 440 -26.76 -13.90 2.47
N TYR A 441 -26.96 -13.02 3.45
CA TYR A 441 -26.55 -11.62 3.40
C TYR A 441 -25.04 -11.46 3.34
N ILE A 442 -24.26 -12.14 4.21
CA ILE A 442 -22.81 -12.08 4.14
C ILE A 442 -22.31 -12.65 2.80
N LYS A 443 -22.92 -13.72 2.28
CA LYS A 443 -22.59 -14.23 0.94
C LYS A 443 -22.91 -13.19 -0.15
N LYS A 444 -24.01 -12.45 -0.05
CA LYS A 444 -24.35 -11.39 -1.00
C LYS A 444 -23.36 -10.23 -0.94
N LEU A 445 -22.88 -9.85 0.25
CA LEU A 445 -21.78 -8.89 0.39
C LEU A 445 -20.46 -9.44 -0.20
N GLU A 446 -20.11 -10.70 0.06
CA GLU A 446 -18.96 -11.38 -0.57
C GLU A 446 -19.05 -11.30 -2.10
N ASP A 447 -20.17 -11.71 -2.68
CA ASP A 447 -20.32 -11.84 -4.14
C ASP A 447 -20.53 -10.48 -4.85
N GLU A 448 -21.39 -9.59 -4.35
CA GLU A 448 -21.70 -8.30 -5.00
C GLU A 448 -20.71 -7.18 -4.64
N PHE A 449 -20.34 -7.02 -3.37
CA PHE A 449 -19.44 -5.93 -2.96
C PHE A 449 -17.96 -6.30 -3.05
N TYR A 450 -17.53 -7.38 -2.39
CA TYR A 450 -16.11 -7.71 -2.29
C TYR A 450 -15.58 -8.28 -3.62
N VAL A 451 -16.26 -9.25 -4.21
CA VAL A 451 -15.84 -9.88 -5.47
C VAL A 451 -16.18 -9.02 -6.68
N LYS A 452 -17.45 -8.66 -6.89
CA LYS A 452 -17.90 -8.01 -8.15
C LYS A 452 -17.58 -6.51 -8.22
N HIS A 453 -17.92 -5.72 -7.21
CA HIS A 453 -17.62 -4.27 -7.20
C HIS A 453 -16.15 -3.96 -6.89
N SER A 454 -15.57 -4.64 -5.91
CA SER A 454 -14.20 -4.34 -5.41
C SER A 454 -13.10 -5.20 -6.03
N ASN A 455 -13.44 -6.12 -6.95
CA ASN A 455 -12.53 -7.03 -7.65
C ASN A 455 -11.57 -7.83 -6.74
N ILE A 456 -12.01 -8.20 -5.53
CA ILE A 456 -11.26 -9.08 -4.64
C ILE A 456 -11.54 -10.53 -5.02
N ASP A 457 -10.49 -11.32 -5.29
CA ASP A 457 -10.60 -12.77 -5.47
C ASP A 457 -11.45 -13.43 -4.36
N ARG A 458 -12.35 -14.34 -4.75
CA ARG A 458 -13.29 -15.00 -3.82
C ARG A 458 -12.58 -15.82 -2.73
N ALA A 459 -11.37 -16.33 -2.97
CA ALA A 459 -10.59 -17.01 -1.92
C ALA A 459 -9.93 -16.03 -0.92
N LYS A 460 -9.57 -14.81 -1.36
CA LYS A 460 -9.23 -13.69 -0.46
C LYS A 460 -10.45 -13.17 0.29
N ALA A 461 -11.58 -12.92 -0.39
CA ALA A 461 -12.81 -12.42 0.23
C ALA A 461 -13.24 -13.28 1.44
N LYS A 462 -13.25 -14.61 1.28
CA LYS A 462 -13.56 -15.57 2.35
C LYS A 462 -12.60 -15.55 3.54
N LYS A 463 -11.35 -15.09 3.39
CA LYS A 463 -10.42 -14.92 4.53
C LYS A 463 -10.80 -13.73 5.43
N TYR A 464 -11.60 -12.79 4.95
CA TYR A 464 -12.11 -11.68 5.77
C TYR A 464 -13.40 -12.04 6.53
N LYS A 465 -14.05 -13.19 6.26
CA LYS A 465 -15.27 -13.62 6.98
C LYS A 465 -14.95 -14.34 8.31
N THR A 466 -14.78 -13.56 9.37
CA THR A 466 -14.86 -14.04 10.76
C THR A 466 -16.26 -14.59 11.05
N HIS A 467 -16.42 -15.91 11.09
CA HIS A 467 -17.67 -16.56 11.49
C HIS A 467 -17.79 -16.62 13.01
N TYR A 468 -18.86 -16.06 13.59
CA TYR A 468 -19.23 -16.38 14.96
C TYR A 468 -19.79 -17.81 15.02
N ASN A 469 -19.14 -18.71 15.76
CA ASN A 469 -19.68 -20.03 16.02
C ASN A 469 -20.76 -19.91 17.10
N ASN A 470 -22.02 -19.85 16.69
CA ASN A 470 -23.20 -19.60 17.54
C ASN A 470 -23.56 -20.81 18.46
N LYS A 471 -22.55 -21.36 19.18
CA LYS A 471 -22.63 -22.55 20.04
C LYS A 471 -22.54 -22.21 21.53
N GLU A 472 -21.90 -21.10 21.90
CA GLU A 472 -21.77 -20.69 23.31
C GLU A 472 -23.03 -20.01 23.83
N SER A 473 -23.71 -19.23 22.97
CA SER A 473 -25.09 -18.74 23.19
C SER A 473 -26.10 -19.87 23.48
N ILE A 474 -25.94 -21.00 22.79
CA ILE A 474 -26.78 -22.21 22.95
C ILE A 474 -26.44 -22.98 24.25
N LEU A 475 -25.29 -22.74 24.89
CA LEU A 475 -24.96 -23.33 26.18
C LEU A 475 -25.66 -22.60 27.33
N ILE A 476 -25.67 -21.27 27.34
CA ILE A 476 -26.24 -20.47 28.43
C ILE A 476 -27.76 -20.64 28.54
N SER A 477 -28.46 -20.85 27.41
CA SER A 477 -29.90 -21.17 27.39
C SER A 477 -30.23 -22.64 27.74
N GLN A 478 -29.24 -23.52 27.90
CA GLN A 478 -29.46 -24.92 28.30
C GLN A 478 -29.40 -25.16 29.81
N ASP A 479 -28.81 -24.26 30.60
CA ASP A 479 -28.72 -24.40 32.06
C ASP A 479 -30.05 -24.13 32.79
N LEU A 480 -31.08 -23.63 32.08
CA LEU A 480 -32.44 -23.40 32.61
C LEU A 480 -33.44 -24.54 32.37
N ASN A 481 -33.07 -25.64 31.69
CA ASN A 481 -34.00 -26.74 31.40
C ASN A 481 -33.35 -28.13 31.47
N SER A 482 -33.21 -28.66 32.69
CA SER A 482 -32.58 -29.96 32.97
C SER A 482 -33.60 -31.10 33.14
N SER A 483 -33.61 -32.07 32.20
CA SER A 483 -34.08 -33.47 32.42
C SER A 483 -33.93 -34.36 31.18
N ALA A 484 -34.40 -33.92 30.01
CA ALA A 484 -34.75 -34.82 28.91
C ALA A 484 -33.61 -35.30 27.96
N ILE A 485 -32.48 -34.60 27.89
CA ILE A 485 -31.56 -34.68 26.72
C ILE A 485 -30.44 -35.77 26.86
N THR A 486 -30.37 -36.46 28.00
CA THR A 486 -29.27 -37.37 28.36
C THR A 486 -29.11 -38.59 27.44
N THR A 487 -30.21 -39.15 26.93
CA THR A 487 -30.22 -40.42 26.17
C THR A 487 -29.74 -40.25 24.72
N ALA A 488 -30.05 -39.11 24.08
CA ALA A 488 -29.70 -38.85 22.68
C ALA A 488 -28.19 -38.59 22.48
N LYS A 489 -27.58 -37.76 23.37
CA LYS A 489 -26.13 -37.45 23.32
C LYS A 489 -25.27 -38.73 23.42
N LYS A 490 -25.61 -39.67 24.33
CA LYS A 490 -24.92 -40.98 24.46
C LYS A 490 -24.98 -41.83 23.18
N ARG A 491 -26.15 -41.95 22.53
CA ARG A 491 -26.31 -42.71 21.26
C ARG A 491 -25.48 -42.11 20.11
N ARG A 492 -25.44 -40.77 19.97
CA ARG A 492 -24.69 -40.08 18.90
C ARG A 492 -23.17 -40.22 19.07
N LEU A 493 -22.67 -40.17 20.31
CA LEU A 493 -21.25 -40.36 20.63
C LEU A 493 -20.78 -41.80 20.34
N ARG A 494 -21.58 -42.81 20.71
CA ARG A 494 -21.27 -44.24 20.44
C ARG A 494 -21.17 -44.52 18.93
N ARG A 495 -22.05 -43.93 18.11
CA ARG A 495 -21.96 -44.02 16.63
C ARG A 495 -20.68 -43.39 16.08
N LYS A 496 -20.29 -42.19 16.54
CA LYS A 496 -19.02 -41.55 16.10
C LYS A 496 -17.77 -42.37 16.44
N LYS A 497 -17.66 -42.91 17.66
CA LYS A 497 -16.54 -43.79 18.04
C LYS A 497 -16.46 -45.05 17.16
N LEU A 498 -17.61 -45.66 16.84
CA LEU A 498 -17.65 -46.85 15.98
C LEU A 498 -17.23 -46.55 14.53
N GLN A 499 -17.54 -45.36 14.01
CA GLN A 499 -17.16 -44.93 12.67
C GLN A 499 -15.65 -44.64 12.56
N ALA A 500 -15.06 -43.95 13.54
CA ALA A 500 -13.62 -43.72 13.60
C ALA A 500 -12.82 -45.04 13.69
N ALA A 501 -13.29 -46.00 14.50
CA ALA A 501 -12.65 -47.32 14.60
C ALA A 501 -12.67 -48.12 13.28
N ARG A 502 -13.71 -47.94 12.44
CA ARG A 502 -13.77 -48.56 11.10
C ARG A 502 -12.78 -47.93 10.13
N ILE A 503 -12.62 -46.61 10.17
CA ILE A 503 -11.66 -45.88 9.31
C ILE A 503 -10.23 -46.34 9.63
N LEU A 504 -9.81 -46.29 10.90
CA LEU A 504 -8.48 -46.76 11.33
C LEU A 504 -8.20 -48.22 10.94
N LYS A 505 -9.20 -49.10 11.03
CA LYS A 505 -9.05 -50.51 10.62
C LYS A 505 -8.91 -50.68 9.10
N SER A 506 -9.53 -49.80 8.31
CA SER A 506 -9.35 -49.77 6.85
C SER A 506 -7.96 -49.26 6.44
N GLU A 507 -7.44 -48.24 7.13
CA GLU A 507 -6.10 -47.68 6.89
C GLU A 507 -5.01 -48.69 7.25
N GLN A 508 -5.14 -49.41 8.36
CA GLN A 508 -4.22 -50.49 8.74
C GLN A 508 -4.20 -51.63 7.71
N ASN A 509 -5.34 -52.00 7.14
CA ASN A 509 -5.38 -53.01 6.07
C ASN A 509 -4.70 -52.49 4.79
N ASN A 510 -4.95 -51.24 4.41
CA ASN A 510 -4.31 -50.60 3.25
C ASN A 510 -2.78 -50.51 3.41
N LEU A 511 -2.28 -50.28 4.64
CA LEU A 511 -0.85 -50.33 4.96
C LEU A 511 -0.28 -51.75 4.84
N LYS A 512 -1.00 -52.77 5.31
CA LYS A 512 -0.59 -54.18 5.18
C LYS A 512 -0.51 -54.63 3.72
N GLU A 513 -1.49 -54.26 2.88
CA GLU A 513 -1.44 -54.55 1.45
C GLU A 513 -0.26 -53.86 0.76
N LYS A 514 -0.01 -52.58 1.05
CA LYS A 514 1.17 -51.88 0.52
C LYS A 514 2.47 -52.57 0.94
N LEU A 515 2.59 -52.99 2.20
CA LEU A 515 3.76 -53.71 2.70
C LEU A 515 3.93 -55.07 1.99
N GLN A 516 2.85 -55.83 1.80
CA GLN A 516 2.91 -57.12 1.09
C GLN A 516 3.30 -56.93 -0.39
N ARG A 517 2.78 -55.91 -1.07
CA ARG A 517 3.18 -55.60 -2.47
C ARG A 517 4.66 -55.21 -2.59
N VAL A 518 5.26 -54.63 -1.55
CA VAL A 518 6.72 -54.38 -1.50
C VAL A 518 7.50 -55.68 -1.27
N ILE A 519 7.04 -56.54 -0.35
CA ILE A 519 7.67 -57.86 -0.09
C ILE A 519 7.68 -58.71 -1.37
N ASN A 520 6.52 -58.90 -2.01
CA ASN A 520 6.40 -59.67 -3.25
C ASN A 520 7.26 -59.10 -4.39
N LYS A 521 7.40 -57.75 -4.50
CA LYS A 521 8.32 -57.12 -5.46
C LYS A 521 9.80 -57.37 -5.14
N THR A 522 10.15 -57.63 -3.88
CA THR A 522 11.54 -57.93 -3.48
C THR A 522 11.86 -59.40 -3.81
N GLU A 523 10.91 -60.31 -3.59
CA GLU A 523 11.06 -61.74 -3.89
C GLU A 523 11.10 -62.05 -5.40
N MET A 524 10.36 -61.29 -6.23
CA MET A 524 10.46 -61.41 -7.69
C MET A 524 11.79 -60.93 -8.30
N SER A 525 12.68 -60.34 -7.51
CA SER A 525 14.01 -59.86 -7.96
C SER A 525 15.16 -60.83 -7.64
N SER A 526 14.87 -62.07 -7.20
CA SER A 526 15.87 -63.06 -6.81
C SER A 526 15.96 -64.28 -7.75
N LYS A 527 15.97 -64.01 -9.07
CA LYS A 527 16.39 -64.97 -10.10
C LYS A 527 17.40 -64.33 -11.07
N ASP A 528 18.57 -64.00 -10.53
CA ASP A 528 19.83 -64.03 -11.27
C ASP A 528 21.01 -64.17 -10.31
N GLY A 529 22.06 -64.87 -10.74
CA GLY A 529 23.17 -65.30 -9.89
C GLY A 529 24.29 -64.27 -9.79
N SER A 530 24.45 -63.61 -8.64
CA SER A 530 25.70 -62.97 -8.22
C SER A 530 25.75 -62.83 -6.69
N GLU A 531 26.95 -62.98 -6.13
CA GLU A 531 27.16 -62.90 -4.68
C GLU A 531 26.95 -61.48 -4.15
N LYS A 532 26.40 -61.35 -2.93
CA LYS A 532 26.16 -60.05 -2.28
C LYS A 532 26.97 -59.91 -1.01
N SER A 533 27.60 -58.75 -0.85
CA SER A 533 28.60 -58.51 0.18
C SER A 533 28.04 -58.53 1.61
N ARG A 534 28.94 -58.86 2.54
CA ARG A 534 28.70 -59.10 3.97
C ARG A 534 28.00 -57.94 4.70
N ASP A 535 28.22 -56.71 4.25
CA ASP A 535 27.70 -55.50 4.92
C ASP A 535 26.19 -55.28 4.69
N GLY A 536 25.67 -55.70 3.52
CA GLY A 536 24.22 -55.63 3.25
C GLY A 536 23.38 -56.48 4.22
N VAL A 537 23.96 -57.56 4.75
CA VAL A 537 23.33 -58.45 5.73
C VAL A 537 23.30 -57.83 7.14
N LEU A 538 24.28 -56.98 7.47
CA LEU A 538 24.35 -56.27 8.74
C LEU A 538 23.30 -55.14 8.80
N ALA A 539 23.23 -54.28 7.79
CA ALA A 539 22.24 -53.20 7.72
C ALA A 539 20.79 -53.72 7.81
N ALA A 540 20.49 -54.83 7.13
CA ALA A 540 19.17 -55.49 7.19
C ALA A 540 18.83 -56.06 8.58
N ARG A 541 19.83 -56.44 9.39
CA ARG A 541 19.64 -56.91 10.77
C ARG A 541 19.33 -55.77 11.73
N GLU A 542 19.99 -54.63 11.61
CA GLU A 542 19.73 -53.47 12.48
C GLU A 542 18.36 -52.84 12.25
N ALA A 543 17.93 -52.70 10.98
CA ALA A 543 16.59 -52.22 10.65
C ALA A 543 15.48 -53.07 11.28
N LYS A 544 15.62 -54.41 11.26
CA LYS A 544 14.70 -55.33 11.97
C LYS A 544 14.77 -55.19 13.50
N LYS A 545 15.91 -54.80 14.07
CA LYS A 545 16.10 -54.62 15.52
C LYS A 545 15.38 -53.37 16.04
N LEU A 546 15.52 -52.21 15.37
CA LEU A 546 14.79 -50.98 15.72
C LEU A 546 13.28 -51.12 15.59
N ALA A 547 12.80 -51.76 14.51
CA ALA A 547 11.37 -51.99 14.29
C ALA A 547 10.73 -52.79 15.45
N LYS A 548 11.45 -53.79 15.98
CA LYS A 548 10.97 -54.63 17.08
C LYS A 548 10.96 -53.93 18.44
N GLN A 549 11.78 -52.90 18.64
CA GLN A 549 11.77 -52.07 19.86
C GLN A 549 10.62 -51.06 19.87
N LYS A 550 10.33 -50.39 18.75
CA LYS A 550 9.21 -49.42 18.67
C LYS A 550 7.83 -50.06 18.88
N ALA A 551 7.69 -51.37 18.68
CA ALA A 551 6.45 -52.12 18.90
C ALA A 551 6.16 -52.47 20.37
N LYS A 552 7.06 -52.19 21.34
CA LYS A 552 6.93 -52.60 22.75
C LYS A 552 6.63 -51.48 23.77
N LYS A 553 6.35 -50.24 23.31
CA LYS A 553 5.93 -49.12 24.18
C LYS A 553 4.61 -48.49 23.70
N LYS A 554 3.49 -49.20 23.89
CA LYS A 554 2.12 -48.64 23.84
C LYS A 554 1.04 -49.65 24.28
N ASP A 555 0.89 -49.82 25.59
CA ASP A 555 -0.29 -50.38 26.28
C ASP A 555 -0.17 -49.97 27.77
N VAL A 556 -1.31 -49.85 28.50
CA VAL A 556 -1.43 -49.47 29.95
C VAL A 556 -1.04 -48.01 30.27
N ASP A 557 -1.87 -47.15 30.92
CA ASP A 557 -3.31 -47.25 31.21
C ASP A 557 -4.05 -45.89 31.40
N ASP A 558 -5.37 -46.03 31.54
CA ASP A 558 -6.51 -45.12 31.82
C ASP A 558 -6.32 -43.85 32.71
N PRO A 559 -7.04 -42.73 32.45
CA PRO A 559 -7.02 -41.52 33.27
C PRO A 559 -8.30 -41.30 34.13
N ASN A 560 -8.25 -41.64 35.43
CA ASN A 560 -9.06 -40.98 36.48
C ASN A 560 -8.68 -41.40 37.93
N LYS A 561 -8.04 -40.50 38.69
CA LYS A 561 -8.16 -40.46 40.16
C LYS A 561 -7.80 -39.06 40.69
N VAL A 562 -8.28 -38.73 41.88
CA VAL A 562 -8.55 -37.33 42.30
C VAL A 562 -8.06 -37.07 43.74
N ASN A 563 -7.40 -35.92 43.91
CA ASN A 563 -7.18 -35.10 45.12
C ASN A 563 -6.51 -35.68 46.40
N ALA A 564 -5.69 -34.76 46.96
CA ALA A 564 -5.63 -34.37 48.37
C ALA A 564 -4.65 -35.03 49.37
N ASN A 565 -4.22 -34.14 50.27
CA ASN A 565 -3.68 -34.30 51.62
C ASN A 565 -2.23 -34.76 51.84
N THR A 566 -1.37 -33.75 52.01
CA THR A 566 -0.59 -33.41 53.23
C THR A 566 0.14 -34.49 54.05
N SER A 567 1.35 -34.09 54.48
CA SER A 567 1.99 -34.39 55.79
C SER A 567 3.08 -35.46 55.87
N ILE A 568 3.87 -35.29 56.94
CA ILE A 568 4.84 -36.21 57.56
C ILE A 568 6.29 -36.07 57.06
N THR A 569 7.19 -36.11 58.04
CA THR A 569 8.60 -35.71 58.05
C THR A 569 9.52 -36.91 58.34
N THR A 570 10.77 -36.62 58.74
CA THR A 570 11.70 -37.47 59.52
C THR A 570 12.45 -38.62 58.84
N ASN A 571 13.74 -38.34 58.63
CA ASN A 571 14.92 -39.10 59.08
C ASN A 571 15.08 -40.59 58.77
N LEU A 572 16.29 -40.92 58.30
CA LEU A 572 17.12 -41.93 58.98
C LEU A 572 18.62 -41.57 58.88
N GLU A 573 19.38 -42.03 59.87
CA GLU A 573 20.67 -41.51 60.34
C GLU A 573 21.87 -41.80 59.39
N GLN A 574 22.75 -40.80 59.17
CA GLN A 574 24.09 -40.62 59.78
C GLN A 574 25.07 -41.80 59.72
N VAL A 575 26.32 -41.53 59.32
CA VAL A 575 27.55 -42.01 59.99
C VAL A 575 28.72 -41.03 59.71
N LYS A 576 29.23 -40.37 60.77
CA LYS A 576 30.61 -39.82 60.99
C LYS A 576 31.19 -38.78 59.99
N SER A 577 32.16 -37.89 60.31
CA SER A 577 32.72 -37.24 61.53
C SER A 577 34.01 -36.49 61.09
N LYS A 578 34.59 -35.43 61.70
CA LYS A 578 34.38 -34.66 62.95
C LYS A 578 35.36 -33.43 62.96
N ILE A 579 35.06 -32.37 63.75
CA ILE A 579 36.03 -31.50 64.51
C ILE A 579 36.98 -30.56 63.68
N ASN A 580 37.26 -29.28 64.04
CA ASN A 580 36.79 -28.43 65.15
C ASN A 580 36.85 -26.89 64.89
N SER A 581 36.27 -26.16 65.86
CA SER A 581 36.47 -24.77 66.41
C SER A 581 37.71 -23.90 66.00
N GLU A 582 37.78 -22.57 66.20
CA GLU A 582 37.33 -21.71 67.33
C GLU A 582 36.88 -20.23 67.03
N LYS A 583 36.19 -19.68 68.03
CA LYS A 583 35.81 -18.31 68.48
C LYS A 583 36.50 -17.01 67.97
N GLU A 584 35.67 -15.95 67.84
CA GLU A 584 35.63 -14.62 68.57
C GLU A 584 36.92 -13.88 69.03
N PRO A 585 36.93 -12.52 69.22
CA PRO A 585 35.83 -11.69 69.76
C PRO A 585 35.63 -10.25 69.20
N SER A 586 34.73 -9.50 69.84
CA SER A 586 34.27 -8.11 69.58
C SER A 586 35.09 -6.98 70.25
N LYS A 587 35.03 -5.72 69.75
CA LYS A 587 34.40 -4.55 70.46
C LYS A 587 34.59 -3.13 69.82
N ASN A 588 33.59 -2.28 70.13
CA ASN A 588 33.60 -0.83 70.40
C ASN A 588 33.68 0.26 69.29
N GLU A 589 32.91 1.32 69.59
CA GLU A 589 32.79 2.70 69.04
C GLU A 589 33.89 3.64 69.66
N PRO A 590 33.93 5.01 69.56
CA PRO A 590 32.85 5.96 69.21
C PRO A 590 33.22 7.34 68.54
N GLU A 591 32.23 8.26 68.57
CA GLU A 591 32.33 9.74 68.47
C GLU A 591 32.63 10.40 67.10
N THR A 592 32.44 11.73 66.92
CA THR A 592 31.17 12.51 66.75
C THR A 592 31.49 13.94 66.23
N LYS A 593 30.46 14.75 65.88
CA LYS A 593 30.44 16.24 65.72
C LYS A 593 31.08 16.84 64.44
N GLU A 594 30.34 17.74 63.76
CA GLU A 594 30.50 19.22 63.64
C GLU A 594 31.66 19.64 62.70
N SER A 595 31.58 20.45 61.63
CA SER A 595 30.69 21.50 61.07
C SER A 595 31.39 22.88 61.06
N LYS A 596 31.42 23.56 59.89
CA LYS A 596 31.91 24.95 59.65
C LYS A 596 33.44 25.16 59.83
N SER A 597 34.10 26.18 59.25
CA SER A 597 33.81 27.02 58.05
C SER A 597 35.01 27.91 57.67
N ILE A 598 35.18 28.20 56.37
CA ILE A 598 35.66 29.46 55.75
C ILE A 598 36.91 30.17 56.32
N THR A 599 37.98 30.20 55.52
CA THR A 599 38.78 31.38 55.10
C THR A 599 39.36 31.04 53.70
N GLU A 600 39.38 31.87 52.65
CA GLU A 600 39.83 33.25 52.45
C GLU A 600 41.35 33.48 52.61
N SER A 601 42.05 34.23 51.73
CA SER A 601 41.70 34.71 50.37
C SER A 601 42.95 35.23 49.61
N VAL A 602 42.82 35.37 48.28
CA VAL A 602 43.46 36.39 47.39
C VAL A 602 44.99 36.61 47.40
N LYS A 603 45.59 36.51 46.20
CA LYS A 603 46.45 37.56 45.62
C LYS A 603 46.19 37.67 44.11
N SER A 604 46.43 38.85 43.54
CA SER A 604 46.05 39.23 42.16
C SER A 604 47.00 40.29 41.58
N LYS A 605 46.70 40.78 40.36
CA LYS A 605 47.40 41.82 39.56
C LYS A 605 48.61 41.34 38.75
N ASP A 606 48.93 41.91 37.58
CA ASP A 606 48.17 42.65 36.53
C ASP A 606 48.98 42.47 35.21
N GLU A 607 48.47 42.74 34.00
CA GLU A 607 48.47 44.03 33.23
C GLU A 607 48.14 43.65 31.74
N VAL A 608 47.79 44.46 30.72
CA VAL A 608 47.35 45.86 30.43
C VAL A 608 46.94 45.82 28.92
N ASP A 609 45.88 46.45 28.37
CA ASP A 609 44.91 47.44 28.90
C ASP A 609 43.55 47.50 28.14
N ARG A 610 42.74 48.50 28.50
CA ARG A 610 41.63 49.25 27.84
C ARG A 610 41.58 49.27 26.29
N ALA A 611 40.45 49.55 25.61
CA ALA A 611 39.28 50.41 25.92
C ALA A 611 38.08 50.05 24.96
N ILE A 612 36.88 50.68 24.83
CA ILE A 612 35.90 51.54 25.57
C ILE A 612 34.71 51.72 24.57
N GLU A 613 33.39 51.76 24.86
CA GLU A 613 32.61 51.71 26.11
C GLU A 613 31.14 51.17 25.89
N MET A 614 30.13 51.74 26.58
CA MET A 614 28.71 51.36 26.69
C MET A 614 27.76 52.13 25.72
N ALA A 615 26.51 51.67 25.53
CA ALA A 615 25.31 52.30 26.17
C ALA A 615 23.91 51.98 25.55
N LYS A 616 22.92 51.90 26.46
CA LYS A 616 21.46 52.16 26.32
C LYS A 616 20.51 51.12 25.68
N THR A 617 19.27 51.22 26.18
CA THR A 617 18.07 50.38 25.99
C THR A 617 16.98 51.18 25.25
N GLU A 618 15.97 50.48 24.70
CA GLU A 618 14.61 51.00 24.42
C GLU A 618 14.46 52.07 23.29
N ASN A 619 13.36 52.17 22.53
CA ASN A 619 12.19 51.29 22.36
C ASN A 619 11.42 51.59 21.02
N VAL A 620 10.43 50.74 20.71
CA VAL A 620 9.12 51.08 20.06
C VAL A 620 8.98 51.37 18.54
N ILE A 621 7.89 50.78 18.00
CA ILE A 621 7.10 51.03 16.76
C ILE A 621 7.55 50.43 15.41
N ILE A 622 6.52 50.11 14.63
CA ILE A 622 6.46 49.32 13.39
C ILE A 622 6.04 50.25 12.25
N ASP A 623 6.58 50.06 11.04
CA ASP A 623 5.73 50.16 9.84
C ASP A 623 6.22 49.22 8.71
N THR A 624 5.31 48.89 7.80
CA THR A 624 5.51 48.00 6.66
C THR A 624 5.44 48.75 5.35
N ASP A 625 6.51 48.73 4.55
CA ASP A 625 6.36 48.57 3.09
C ASP A 625 7.64 48.08 2.40
N ARG A 626 7.48 47.42 1.25
CA ARG A 626 8.57 47.28 0.26
C ARG A 626 8.00 47.19 -1.15
N SER A 627 8.34 48.19 -1.98
CA SER A 627 7.60 48.52 -3.19
C SER A 627 7.66 47.47 -4.31
N LYS A 628 6.71 47.60 -5.25
CA LYS A 628 6.58 46.77 -6.47
C LYS A 628 7.79 46.85 -7.41
N GLU A 629 8.78 47.71 -7.16
CA GLU A 629 9.96 47.89 -8.01
C GLU A 629 11.05 46.85 -7.72
N ALA A 630 11.18 46.37 -6.48
CA ALA A 630 12.11 45.29 -6.14
C ALA A 630 11.83 44.01 -6.95
N ILE A 631 10.55 43.69 -7.15
CA ILE A 631 10.07 42.54 -7.94
C ILE A 631 10.36 42.73 -9.45
N LYS A 632 10.51 43.98 -9.91
CA LYS A 632 10.75 44.32 -11.33
C LYS A 632 12.24 44.15 -11.70
N ALA A 633 13.15 44.46 -10.78
CA ALA A 633 14.60 44.30 -10.98
C ALA A 633 15.01 42.82 -11.14
N GLU A 634 14.55 41.92 -10.26
CA GLU A 634 14.93 40.51 -10.28
C GLU A 634 14.48 39.79 -11.58
N ARG A 635 13.32 40.19 -12.12
CA ARG A 635 12.76 39.68 -13.37
C ARG A 635 13.50 40.15 -14.62
N ALA A 636 14.25 41.26 -14.54
CA ALA A 636 15.11 41.70 -15.64
C ALA A 636 16.37 40.83 -15.75
N ALA A 637 17.06 40.59 -14.63
CA ALA A 637 18.29 39.79 -14.58
C ALA A 637 18.08 38.35 -15.12
N LYS A 638 16.98 37.71 -14.71
CA LYS A 638 16.62 36.34 -15.17
C LYS A 638 16.18 36.27 -16.64
N LYS A 639 15.96 37.40 -17.32
CA LYS A 639 15.61 37.45 -18.76
C LYS A 639 16.84 37.56 -19.66
N ALA A 640 17.86 38.31 -19.25
CA ALA A 640 19.10 38.50 -20.01
C ALA A 640 19.89 37.17 -20.19
N ALA A 641 19.98 36.36 -19.13
CA ALA A 641 20.74 35.10 -19.14
C ALA A 641 20.20 34.03 -20.11
N LYS A 642 18.99 34.21 -20.69
CA LYS A 642 18.32 33.20 -21.52
C LYS A 642 18.33 33.49 -23.03
N GLN A 643 18.93 34.59 -23.48
CA GLN A 643 19.03 34.93 -24.91
C GLN A 643 20.40 34.61 -25.56
N ALA A 644 21.44 34.31 -24.79
CA ALA A 644 22.80 34.13 -25.31
C ALA A 644 23.26 32.66 -25.38
N LYS A 645 22.80 31.92 -26.40
CA LYS A 645 23.58 30.91 -27.19
C LYS A 645 22.69 30.01 -28.08
N LYS A 646 22.64 30.31 -29.39
CA LYS A 646 22.33 29.33 -30.43
C LYS A 646 22.90 29.80 -31.79
N LYS A 647 23.53 28.88 -32.53
CA LYS A 647 24.06 28.99 -33.91
C LYS A 647 25.33 29.88 -34.12
N PRO A 648 26.05 29.70 -35.27
CA PRO A 648 27.52 29.82 -35.33
C PRO A 648 28.02 30.82 -36.40
N ASN A 649 29.33 30.80 -36.71
CA ASN A 649 29.82 30.96 -38.09
C ASN A 649 31.16 30.22 -38.32
N GLU A 650 31.61 30.17 -39.57
CA GLU A 650 32.75 29.37 -40.04
C GLU A 650 34.02 30.20 -40.37
N ASN A 651 35.13 29.48 -40.59
CA ASN A 651 36.30 29.82 -41.42
C ASN A 651 37.06 31.15 -41.21
N GLU A 652 38.33 31.03 -40.78
CA GLU A 652 39.47 31.35 -41.68
C GLU A 652 40.78 30.65 -41.23
N LYS A 653 41.85 30.77 -42.03
CA LYS A 653 43.15 30.06 -41.98
C LYS A 653 44.27 31.01 -42.48
N PRO A 654 45.58 30.63 -42.52
CA PRO A 654 46.44 30.04 -41.49
C PRO A 654 47.87 30.69 -41.44
N GLY A 655 48.76 30.20 -40.55
CA GLY A 655 50.17 29.92 -40.94
C GLY A 655 51.34 30.68 -40.25
N ASN A 656 52.25 29.88 -39.65
CA ASN A 656 53.74 29.98 -39.60
C ASN A 656 54.44 31.24 -39.00
N ASP A 657 55.71 31.22 -38.54
CA ASP A 657 56.74 30.15 -38.44
C ASP A 657 57.67 30.30 -37.17
N LYS A 658 58.86 29.66 -37.16
CA LYS A 658 59.74 29.36 -35.99
C LYS A 658 60.97 30.28 -35.74
N SER A 659 61.58 30.10 -34.54
CA SER A 659 63.00 30.36 -34.16
C SER A 659 63.41 31.83 -33.90
N SER A 660 64.51 32.23 -33.20
CA SER A 660 65.67 31.57 -32.52
C SER A 660 66.37 32.62 -31.57
N ASN A 661 67.32 32.42 -30.62
CA ASN A 661 67.90 31.29 -29.85
C ASN A 661 68.97 31.86 -28.82
N ASP A 662 69.49 31.05 -27.86
CA ASP A 662 70.71 31.27 -27.01
C ASP A 662 70.69 32.40 -25.92
N LYS A 663 71.42 32.39 -24.77
CA LYS A 663 72.28 31.39 -24.05
C LYS A 663 72.58 31.76 -22.56
N CYS A 664 72.86 30.74 -21.71
CA CYS A 664 73.57 30.75 -20.39
C CYS A 664 73.04 31.66 -19.24
N VAL A 665 73.15 31.35 -17.92
CA VAL A 665 74.17 30.68 -17.07
C VAL A 665 73.52 29.89 -15.88
N ASN A 666 74.32 29.04 -15.22
CA ASN A 666 74.18 28.31 -13.91
C ASN A 666 73.38 29.01 -12.76
N ASP A 667 72.91 28.34 -11.70
CA ASP A 667 73.62 27.30 -10.90
C ASP A 667 72.78 26.18 -10.21
N LYS A 668 73.47 25.24 -9.54
CA LYS A 668 73.01 23.94 -9.00
C LYS A 668 72.44 24.04 -7.57
N LEU A 669 71.60 23.10 -7.11
CA LEU A 669 71.90 21.80 -6.43
C LEU A 669 70.53 21.18 -5.98
N ALA A 670 70.31 19.93 -5.53
CA ALA A 670 71.01 18.62 -5.42
C ALA A 670 69.99 17.59 -4.83
N LEU A 671 70.13 16.25 -4.80
CA LEU A 671 70.91 15.22 -5.52
C LEU A 671 70.35 13.82 -5.15
N ASN A 672 70.04 12.95 -6.14
CA ASN A 672 70.12 11.46 -6.08
C ASN A 672 69.23 10.68 -5.04
N ASN A 673 68.98 9.35 -5.12
CA ASN A 673 68.93 8.35 -6.21
C ASN A 673 68.18 7.09 -5.68
N ASN A 674 68.18 6.01 -6.49
CA ASN A 674 67.78 4.62 -6.19
C ASN A 674 66.26 4.33 -6.25
N ASP A 675 65.78 3.28 -6.95
CA ASP A 675 66.50 2.24 -7.70
C ASP A 675 65.81 1.82 -9.02
N LYS A 676 66.60 1.18 -9.89
CA LYS A 676 66.17 0.46 -11.11
C LYS A 676 65.74 -0.98 -10.71
N SER A 677 65.28 -1.89 -11.57
CA SER A 677 65.35 -2.00 -13.04
C SER A 677 64.26 -2.92 -13.59
N ASP A 678 63.75 -2.53 -14.76
CA ASP A 678 63.60 -3.35 -15.97
C ASP A 678 62.98 -4.76 -15.87
N ASN A 679 61.87 -4.95 -16.58
CA ASN A 679 62.03 -5.55 -17.92
C ASN A 679 60.93 -5.12 -18.91
N ASP A 680 61.22 -5.31 -20.20
CA ASP A 680 60.51 -4.70 -21.32
C ASP A 680 59.52 -5.65 -22.03
N THR A 681 58.70 -5.13 -22.95
CA THR A 681 57.73 -5.83 -23.84
C THR A 681 56.55 -6.54 -23.13
N VAL A 682 55.34 -6.64 -23.70
CA VAL A 682 54.90 -6.58 -25.12
C VAL A 682 53.78 -5.54 -25.34
N ILE A 683 53.78 -4.89 -26.50
CA ILE A 683 52.72 -3.98 -26.97
C ILE A 683 51.88 -4.67 -28.06
N ASN A 684 50.55 -4.55 -27.95
CA ASN A 684 49.49 -4.78 -28.96
C ASN A 684 49.46 -6.09 -29.80
N ASP A 685 48.28 -6.74 -29.86
CA ASP A 685 47.63 -7.01 -31.16
C ASP A 685 46.09 -7.21 -31.14
N LEU A 686 45.37 -6.86 -30.06
CA LEU A 686 43.96 -7.27 -29.86
C LEU A 686 42.92 -6.12 -29.80
N THR A 687 43.29 -4.87 -30.11
CA THR A 687 42.43 -3.70 -29.81
C THR A 687 42.15 -2.74 -30.97
N VAL A 688 42.76 -2.93 -32.16
CA VAL A 688 42.53 -2.04 -33.31
C VAL A 688 41.57 -2.65 -34.34
N ARG A 689 41.74 -3.93 -34.74
CA ARG A 689 40.87 -4.58 -35.73
C ARG A 689 39.41 -4.64 -35.27
N GLU A 690 39.15 -5.04 -34.03
CA GLU A 690 37.79 -5.16 -33.49
C GLU A 690 37.09 -3.80 -33.37
N VAL A 691 37.80 -2.76 -32.91
CA VAL A 691 37.26 -1.40 -32.81
C VAL A 691 36.99 -0.81 -34.20
N VAL A 692 37.89 -1.02 -35.15
CA VAL A 692 37.70 -0.60 -36.55
C VAL A 692 36.56 -1.36 -37.23
N ASN A 693 36.38 -2.65 -36.96
CA ASN A 693 35.26 -3.43 -37.48
C ASN A 693 33.94 -2.98 -36.84
N THR A 694 33.87 -2.86 -35.52
CA THR A 694 32.68 -2.35 -34.81
C THR A 694 32.28 -0.95 -35.29
N LEU A 695 33.25 -0.07 -35.55
CA LEU A 695 32.99 1.26 -36.13
C LEU A 695 32.55 1.18 -37.60
N LYS A 696 33.12 0.27 -38.41
CA LYS A 696 32.64 0.01 -39.77
C LYS A 696 31.21 -0.51 -39.75
N ASP A 697 30.86 -1.42 -38.85
CA ASP A 697 29.53 -2.01 -38.75
C ASP A 697 28.49 -0.97 -38.29
N ILE A 698 28.82 -0.13 -37.31
CA ILE A 698 27.99 1.03 -36.92
C ILE A 698 27.80 1.99 -38.11
N VAL A 699 28.85 2.26 -38.89
CA VAL A 699 28.77 3.14 -40.07
C VAL A 699 28.04 2.47 -41.25
N ASN A 700 28.13 1.15 -41.40
CA ASN A 700 27.44 0.39 -42.43
C ASN A 700 25.94 0.30 -42.12
N VAL A 701 25.56 -0.05 -40.88
CA VAL A 701 24.17 0.00 -40.40
C VAL A 701 23.61 1.43 -40.50
N ALA A 702 24.40 2.47 -40.19
CA ALA A 702 24.00 3.85 -40.39
C ALA A 702 23.76 4.18 -41.88
N ARG A 703 24.61 3.72 -42.81
CA ARG A 703 24.40 3.88 -44.25
C ARG A 703 23.20 3.07 -44.77
N GLU A 704 22.95 1.87 -44.26
CA GLU A 704 21.80 1.06 -44.64
C GLU A 704 20.48 1.70 -44.18
N VAL A 705 20.42 2.14 -42.91
CA VAL A 705 19.26 2.88 -42.38
C VAL A 705 19.06 4.19 -43.15
N GLN A 706 20.13 4.91 -43.50
CA GLN A 706 20.04 6.13 -44.30
C GLN A 706 19.56 5.82 -45.73
N ALA A 707 20.14 4.84 -46.43
CA ALA A 707 19.75 4.47 -47.79
C ALA A 707 18.31 3.91 -47.90
N VAL A 708 17.79 3.27 -46.84
CA VAL A 708 16.36 2.93 -46.74
C VAL A 708 15.51 4.18 -46.51
N THR A 709 15.95 5.10 -45.64
CA THR A 709 15.25 6.37 -45.38
C THR A 709 15.18 7.24 -46.65
N ASP A 710 16.28 7.36 -47.39
CA ASP A 710 16.37 8.15 -48.63
C ASP A 710 15.52 7.56 -49.75
N LYS A 711 15.42 6.22 -49.84
CA LYS A 711 14.50 5.55 -50.78
C LYS A 711 13.03 5.82 -50.44
N VAL A 712 12.67 5.88 -49.16
CA VAL A 712 11.30 6.26 -48.74
C VAL A 712 11.01 7.72 -49.08
N ILE A 713 11.97 8.63 -48.90
CA ILE A 713 11.83 10.05 -49.27
C ILE A 713 11.72 10.22 -50.81
N ALA A 714 12.46 9.44 -51.60
CA ALA A 714 12.41 9.51 -53.06
C ALA A 714 11.05 9.13 -53.65
N ILE A 715 10.30 8.22 -53.02
CA ILE A 715 8.97 7.79 -53.47
C ILE A 715 7.94 8.92 -53.36
N ASP A 716 8.05 9.78 -52.34
CA ASP A 716 7.11 10.88 -52.07
C ASP A 716 7.29 12.08 -53.03
N LEU A 717 8.42 12.14 -53.74
CA LEU A 717 8.78 13.25 -54.63
C LEU A 717 8.24 13.15 -56.07
N HIS A 718 7.56 12.06 -56.45
CA HIS A 718 6.88 11.93 -57.75
C HIS A 718 5.39 12.32 -57.72
N GLY A 719 4.87 12.75 -56.57
CA GLY A 719 3.44 13.04 -56.36
C GLY A 719 2.93 14.43 -56.74
N LYS A 720 3.72 15.31 -57.38
CA LYS A 720 3.33 16.72 -57.62
C LYS A 720 3.33 17.13 -59.10
N LYS A 721 2.13 17.36 -59.66
CA LYS A 721 1.93 18.22 -60.83
C LYS A 721 1.77 19.68 -60.39
N GLN A 722 2.04 20.60 -61.32
CA GLN A 722 1.88 22.05 -61.16
C GLN A 722 0.40 22.49 -61.26
N PRO A 723 0.03 23.69 -60.76
CA PRO A 723 -1.34 24.18 -60.77
C PRO A 723 -1.77 24.79 -62.12
N GLU A 724 -3.06 24.68 -62.43
CA GLU A 724 -3.76 25.43 -63.48
C GLU A 724 -4.90 26.26 -62.87
N GLU A 725 -5.40 27.25 -63.61
CA GLU A 725 -6.15 28.40 -63.10
C GLU A 725 -7.66 28.16 -62.91
N GLU A 726 -8.31 29.02 -62.12
CA GLU A 726 -9.77 28.97 -61.89
C GLU A 726 -10.57 29.43 -63.11
N GLN A 727 -11.52 28.62 -63.58
CA GLN A 727 -12.65 29.08 -64.39
C GLN A 727 -13.99 28.72 -63.73
N THR A 728 -14.87 29.72 -63.61
CA THR A 728 -16.09 29.65 -62.80
C THR A 728 -17.29 29.16 -63.61
N LYS A 729 -17.80 27.96 -63.28
CA LYS A 729 -19.02 27.42 -63.88
C LYS A 729 -20.28 28.14 -63.39
N SER A 730 -21.30 28.22 -64.25
CA SER A 730 -22.44 29.11 -63.99
C SER A 730 -23.42 28.55 -62.96
N LYS A 731 -24.17 29.46 -62.32
CA LYS A 731 -25.16 29.15 -61.28
C LYS A 731 -26.34 28.28 -61.78
N ALA A 732 -26.50 28.12 -63.10
CA ALA A 732 -27.50 27.27 -63.73
C ALA A 732 -27.08 25.80 -63.79
N GLU A 733 -25.84 25.51 -64.21
CA GLU A 733 -25.31 24.14 -64.36
C GLU A 733 -25.26 23.40 -63.01
N LEU A 734 -24.77 24.08 -61.98
CA LEU A 734 -24.76 23.61 -60.59
C LEU A 734 -26.17 23.28 -60.04
N LYS A 735 -27.23 23.85 -60.64
CA LYS A 735 -28.63 23.60 -60.26
C LYS A 735 -29.23 22.42 -61.03
N ALA A 736 -28.78 22.16 -62.26
CA ALA A 736 -29.12 20.96 -63.03
C ALA A 736 -28.46 19.70 -62.43
N GLU A 737 -27.15 19.76 -62.15
CA GLU A 737 -26.40 18.64 -61.57
C GLU A 737 -26.97 18.17 -60.21
N ARG A 738 -27.40 19.15 -59.38
CA ARG A 738 -28.05 18.87 -58.08
C ARG A 738 -29.43 18.21 -58.22
N ARG A 739 -30.19 18.46 -59.31
CA ARG A 739 -31.46 17.78 -59.59
C ARG A 739 -31.23 16.33 -59.99
N ALA A 740 -30.34 16.08 -60.95
CA ALA A 740 -29.98 14.73 -61.38
C ALA A 740 -29.49 13.85 -60.21
N LYS A 741 -28.65 14.40 -59.32
CA LYS A 741 -28.20 13.70 -58.10
C LYS A 741 -29.32 13.43 -57.07
N GLN A 742 -30.37 14.25 -57.02
CA GLN A 742 -31.54 13.98 -56.17
C GLN A 742 -32.48 12.92 -56.76
N GLU A 743 -32.69 12.88 -58.08
CA GLU A 743 -33.52 11.84 -58.72
C GLU A 743 -32.87 10.47 -58.63
N ALA A 744 -31.56 10.37 -58.88
CA ALA A 744 -30.80 9.13 -58.68
C ALA A 744 -30.93 8.58 -57.24
N GLN A 745 -30.91 9.45 -56.23
CA GLN A 745 -31.11 9.05 -54.83
C GLN A 745 -32.56 8.65 -54.49
N ARG A 746 -33.57 9.15 -55.21
CA ARG A 746 -34.97 8.71 -55.05
C ARG A 746 -35.19 7.33 -55.64
N ALA A 747 -34.70 7.09 -56.86
CA ALA A 747 -34.75 5.78 -57.52
C ALA A 747 -34.06 4.70 -56.66
N ALA A 748 -32.86 4.97 -56.16
CA ALA A 748 -32.13 4.06 -55.27
C ALA A 748 -32.89 3.73 -53.96
N LYS A 749 -33.64 4.71 -53.40
CA LYS A 749 -34.47 4.47 -52.20
C LYS A 749 -35.70 3.61 -52.47
N GLN A 750 -36.36 3.78 -53.62
CA GLN A 750 -37.52 2.96 -53.98
C GLN A 750 -37.14 1.49 -54.20
N ALA A 751 -36.04 1.23 -54.93
CA ALA A 751 -35.50 -0.13 -55.09
C ALA A 751 -35.15 -0.79 -53.74
N ALA A 752 -34.53 -0.05 -52.82
CA ALA A 752 -34.16 -0.54 -51.50
C ALA A 752 -35.34 -0.76 -50.52
N GLN A 753 -36.55 -0.29 -50.85
CA GLN A 753 -37.75 -0.55 -50.06
C GLN A 753 -38.49 -1.81 -50.52
N GLN A 754 -38.49 -2.13 -51.82
CA GLN A 754 -39.14 -3.35 -52.33
C GLN A 754 -38.43 -4.62 -51.82
N GLN A 755 -37.10 -4.65 -51.80
CA GLN A 755 -36.30 -5.79 -51.31
C GLN A 755 -36.42 -6.09 -49.79
N LYS A 756 -37.20 -5.31 -49.03
CA LYS A 756 -37.40 -5.52 -47.57
C LYS A 756 -38.75 -6.11 -47.18
N ALA A 757 -39.63 -6.40 -48.14
CA ALA A 757 -40.98 -6.91 -47.87
C ALA A 757 -41.07 -8.44 -47.72
N GLU A 758 -40.24 -9.21 -48.44
CA GLU A 758 -40.52 -10.64 -48.70
C GLU A 758 -39.94 -11.65 -47.68
N VAL A 759 -39.09 -11.23 -46.73
CA VAL A 759 -38.26 -12.16 -45.93
C VAL A 759 -38.64 -12.20 -44.44
N LYS A 760 -39.94 -12.14 -44.10
CA LYS A 760 -40.42 -12.16 -42.69
C LYS A 760 -41.72 -12.92 -42.38
N VAL A 761 -41.87 -14.10 -42.99
CA VAL A 761 -42.72 -15.23 -42.51
C VAL A 761 -41.85 -16.49 -42.77
N GLU A 762 -41.68 -17.53 -41.95
CA GLU A 762 -42.52 -18.14 -40.90
C GLU A 762 -41.69 -18.69 -39.70
N VAL A 763 -42.19 -19.64 -38.89
CA VAL A 763 -41.74 -19.87 -37.49
C VAL A 763 -41.68 -21.35 -37.02
N LYS A 764 -40.56 -21.74 -36.36
CA LYS A 764 -40.31 -22.91 -35.46
C LYS A 764 -40.42 -24.37 -36.01
N LYS A 765 -39.32 -25.14 -35.87
CA LYS A 765 -39.20 -26.32 -34.96
C LYS A 765 -37.75 -26.86 -34.90
N ALA A 766 -37.49 -27.79 -33.99
CA ALA A 766 -36.23 -28.52 -33.73
C ALA A 766 -36.56 -30.05 -33.67
N PRO A 767 -35.62 -31.04 -33.59
CA PRO A 767 -34.21 -30.93 -33.13
C PRO A 767 -33.14 -31.86 -33.81
N THR A 768 -31.93 -31.88 -33.20
CA THR A 768 -30.87 -32.94 -33.20
C THR A 768 -30.03 -33.29 -34.45
N LYS A 769 -28.74 -32.91 -34.40
CA LYS A 769 -27.44 -33.61 -34.71
C LYS A 769 -27.31 -34.62 -35.89
N PRO A 770 -26.08 -34.84 -36.43
CA PRO A 770 -24.77 -34.20 -36.17
C PRO A 770 -24.14 -33.51 -37.42
N GLU A 771 -22.99 -32.86 -37.26
CA GLU A 771 -22.19 -32.30 -38.38
C GLU A 771 -20.86 -33.05 -38.57
N GLU A 772 -20.48 -33.28 -39.83
CA GLU A 772 -19.12 -33.63 -40.28
C GLU A 772 -18.56 -32.51 -41.18
N GLU A 773 -17.25 -32.33 -41.22
CA GLU A 773 -16.59 -31.26 -41.99
C GLU A 773 -16.29 -31.63 -43.45
N LYS A 774 -16.51 -30.69 -44.39
CA LYS A 774 -15.61 -30.22 -45.50
C LYS A 774 -16.42 -29.68 -46.70
N PRO A 775 -15.78 -28.96 -47.66
CA PRO A 775 -14.51 -28.21 -47.63
C PRO A 775 -14.70 -26.72 -48.04
N LYS A 776 -13.59 -25.96 -48.16
CA LYS A 776 -13.54 -24.68 -48.90
C LYS A 776 -12.48 -24.71 -50.01
N PRO A 777 -12.57 -23.84 -51.05
CA PRO A 777 -11.74 -23.94 -52.25
C PRO A 777 -10.28 -23.53 -52.03
N LYS A 778 -9.39 -24.01 -52.91
CA LYS A 778 -7.98 -23.60 -52.98
C LYS A 778 -7.80 -22.29 -53.76
N VAL A 779 -6.73 -21.56 -53.41
CA VAL A 779 -5.96 -20.72 -54.32
C VAL A 779 -4.52 -21.24 -54.29
N GLU A 780 -3.80 -21.20 -55.41
CA GLU A 780 -2.46 -21.78 -55.53
C GLU A 780 -1.36 -20.75 -55.28
N GLU A 781 -0.34 -21.13 -54.49
CA GLU A 781 0.95 -20.43 -54.45
C GLU A 781 2.10 -21.42 -54.70
N LYS A 782 3.17 -20.92 -55.34
CA LYS A 782 4.35 -21.70 -55.73
C LYS A 782 5.23 -22.03 -54.51
N PRO A 783 5.96 -23.18 -54.53
CA PRO A 783 6.77 -23.60 -53.40
C PRO A 783 7.95 -22.66 -53.16
N LYS A 784 7.92 -21.89 -52.06
CA LYS A 784 9.11 -21.34 -51.43
C LYS A 784 9.73 -22.42 -50.53
N SER A 785 11.06 -22.49 -50.48
CA SER A 785 11.78 -23.38 -49.58
C SER A 785 11.44 -23.08 -48.13
N LYS A 786 11.15 -24.12 -47.33
CA LYS A 786 10.96 -23.97 -45.89
C LYS A 786 12.30 -23.61 -45.24
N PRO A 787 12.38 -22.57 -44.39
CA PRO A 787 13.49 -22.40 -43.47
C PRO A 787 13.63 -23.65 -42.58
N GLN A 788 14.86 -23.96 -42.16
CA GLN A 788 15.07 -25.00 -41.15
C GLN A 788 14.38 -24.59 -39.85
N SER A 789 13.43 -25.40 -39.38
CA SER A 789 12.72 -25.13 -38.13
C SER A 789 13.69 -25.26 -36.95
N MET A 790 14.00 -24.15 -36.29
CA MET A 790 14.86 -24.16 -35.09
C MET A 790 14.35 -25.15 -34.04
N PRO A 791 15.24 -25.85 -33.31
CA PRO A 791 14.85 -26.73 -32.21
C PRO A 791 14.28 -25.91 -31.04
N LYS A 792 12.97 -25.71 -31.03
CA LYS A 792 12.21 -24.95 -30.00
C LYS A 792 11.99 -25.78 -28.73
N MET A 793 12.34 -25.23 -27.57
CA MET A 793 12.07 -25.86 -26.27
C MET A 793 10.56 -25.98 -25.97
N ASN A 794 10.09 -27.19 -25.65
CA ASN A 794 8.66 -27.49 -25.45
C ASN A 794 7.95 -26.58 -24.43
N TRP A 795 8.60 -26.20 -23.33
CA TRP A 795 8.01 -25.33 -22.31
C TRP A 795 7.93 -23.85 -22.69
N PHE A 796 8.56 -23.44 -23.80
CA PHE A 796 8.66 -22.05 -24.23
C PHE A 796 8.08 -21.83 -25.64
N GLN A 797 7.40 -22.82 -26.21
CA GLN A 797 6.83 -22.76 -27.57
C GLN A 797 5.95 -21.53 -27.82
N HIS A 798 5.25 -21.04 -26.79
CA HIS A 798 4.41 -19.85 -26.81
C HIS A 798 5.18 -18.52 -26.77
N LEU A 799 6.47 -18.53 -26.40
CA LEU A 799 7.35 -17.35 -26.40
C LEU A 799 8.23 -17.22 -27.66
N TYR A 800 8.38 -18.30 -28.44
CA TYR A 800 9.05 -18.23 -29.75
C TYR A 800 8.11 -17.58 -30.78
N THR A 801 8.00 -16.25 -30.72
CA THR A 801 7.44 -15.45 -31.81
C THR A 801 8.18 -15.75 -33.12
N GLU A 802 7.45 -16.04 -34.19
CA GLU A 802 8.03 -16.38 -35.50
C GLU A 802 8.47 -15.10 -36.23
N HIS A 803 9.48 -14.45 -35.66
CA HIS A 803 10.15 -13.28 -36.23
C HIS A 803 11.32 -13.73 -37.09
N ASP A 804 10.98 -14.19 -38.29
CA ASP A 804 11.93 -14.18 -39.39
C ASP A 804 12.30 -12.70 -39.65
N ASN A 805 13.52 -12.29 -39.31
CA ASN A 805 13.95 -10.88 -39.40
C ASN A 805 13.76 -10.32 -40.81
N GLU A 806 13.87 -11.17 -41.83
CA GLU A 806 13.57 -10.81 -43.23
C GLU A 806 12.08 -10.54 -43.48
N THR A 807 11.17 -11.24 -42.80
CA THR A 807 9.73 -10.93 -42.88
C THR A 807 9.43 -9.59 -42.23
N PHE A 808 10.04 -9.28 -41.07
CA PHE A 808 9.89 -7.97 -40.43
C PHE A 808 10.42 -6.82 -41.30
N LYS A 809 11.61 -7.01 -41.93
CA LYS A 809 12.16 -6.06 -42.92
C LYS A 809 11.22 -5.86 -44.11
N GLN A 810 10.67 -6.93 -44.68
CA GLN A 810 9.73 -6.85 -45.81
C GLN A 810 8.40 -6.17 -45.42
N MET A 811 7.90 -6.39 -44.20
CA MET A 811 6.71 -5.72 -43.68
C MET A 811 6.93 -4.21 -43.48
N ALA A 812 8.13 -3.76 -43.12
CA ALA A 812 8.43 -2.33 -42.96
C ALA A 812 8.27 -1.56 -44.28
N VAL A 813 8.75 -2.12 -45.39
CA VAL A 813 8.72 -1.48 -46.73
C VAL A 813 7.29 -1.28 -47.26
N ASN A 814 6.36 -2.17 -46.93
CA ASN A 814 5.00 -2.18 -47.45
C ASN A 814 3.96 -1.60 -46.46
N SER A 815 4.38 -0.76 -45.51
CA SER A 815 3.52 -0.29 -44.40
C SER A 815 3.10 1.17 -44.52
N ASN A 816 1.79 1.44 -44.37
CA ASN A 816 1.23 2.80 -44.23
C ASN A 816 1.47 3.37 -42.81
N LEU A 817 2.70 3.28 -42.31
CA LEU A 817 3.11 3.68 -40.98
C LEU A 817 4.05 4.89 -41.03
N HIS A 818 4.00 5.72 -39.99
CA HIS A 818 4.84 6.92 -39.93
C HIS A 818 6.34 6.56 -39.81
N PRO A 819 7.26 7.21 -40.55
CA PRO A 819 8.68 6.84 -40.55
C PRO A 819 9.37 6.82 -39.18
N ALA A 820 8.93 7.65 -38.22
CA ALA A 820 9.48 7.62 -36.86
C ALA A 820 9.06 6.36 -36.08
N VAL A 821 7.85 5.84 -36.34
CA VAL A 821 7.40 4.53 -35.81
C VAL A 821 8.23 3.42 -36.44
N VAL A 822 8.40 3.42 -37.77
CA VAL A 822 9.19 2.39 -38.48
C VAL A 822 10.62 2.36 -37.97
N LYS A 823 11.27 3.51 -37.82
CA LYS A 823 12.61 3.63 -37.23
C LYS A 823 12.68 3.03 -35.81
N LEU A 824 11.69 3.30 -34.96
CA LEU A 824 11.65 2.77 -33.60
C LEU A 824 11.54 1.24 -33.57
N GLY A 825 10.71 0.62 -34.41
CA GLY A 825 10.57 -0.85 -34.42
C GLY A 825 11.87 -1.53 -34.84
N VAL A 826 12.58 -0.99 -35.83
CA VAL A 826 13.93 -1.46 -36.19
C VAL A 826 14.89 -1.33 -35.01
N GLN A 827 14.85 -0.22 -34.26
CA GLN A 827 15.68 -0.02 -33.05
C GLN A 827 15.30 -0.92 -31.85
N LEU A 828 14.04 -1.37 -31.78
CA LEU A 828 13.59 -2.34 -30.77
C LEU A 828 14.02 -3.77 -31.13
N ALA A 829 13.78 -4.19 -32.38
CA ALA A 829 14.10 -5.52 -32.90
C ALA A 829 15.63 -5.77 -33.01
N SER A 830 16.42 -4.74 -33.30
CA SER A 830 17.90 -4.79 -33.25
C SER A 830 18.47 -4.62 -31.83
N HIS A 831 17.62 -4.54 -30.80
CA HIS A 831 18.01 -4.39 -29.39
C HIS A 831 18.90 -3.15 -29.11
N VAL A 832 18.87 -2.13 -29.97
CA VAL A 832 19.56 -0.84 -29.74
C VAL A 832 18.92 -0.06 -28.57
N VAL A 833 17.61 -0.22 -28.34
CA VAL A 833 16.88 0.44 -27.24
C VAL A 833 16.30 -0.62 -26.29
N THR A 834 17.02 -0.89 -25.18
CA THR A 834 16.70 -1.99 -24.25
C THR A 834 16.02 -1.57 -22.94
N GLY A 835 16.51 -0.52 -22.28
CA GLY A 835 16.04 -0.13 -20.94
C GLY A 835 14.60 0.39 -20.96
N SER A 836 13.78 0.02 -19.97
CA SER A 836 12.33 0.31 -19.94
C SER A 836 11.99 1.80 -20.13
N ASN A 837 12.73 2.70 -19.48
CA ASN A 837 12.52 4.16 -19.65
C ASN A 837 12.90 4.60 -21.06
N ALA A 838 14.03 4.14 -21.60
CA ALA A 838 14.46 4.48 -22.95
C ALA A 838 13.46 3.98 -24.01
N ARG A 839 12.92 2.76 -23.83
CA ARG A 839 11.84 2.19 -24.66
C ARG A 839 10.54 3.00 -24.57
N CYS A 840 10.24 3.56 -23.40
CA CYS A 840 9.08 4.44 -23.17
C CYS A 840 9.26 5.83 -23.82
N ILE A 841 10.40 6.49 -23.56
CA ILE A 841 10.73 7.81 -24.12
C ILE A 841 10.81 7.75 -25.65
N ALA A 842 11.43 6.71 -26.22
CA ALA A 842 11.53 6.55 -27.67
C ALA A 842 10.16 6.27 -28.33
N LEU A 843 9.27 5.54 -27.65
CA LEU A 843 7.86 5.41 -28.08
C LEU A 843 7.15 6.75 -28.08
N LEU A 844 7.28 7.53 -27.00
CA LEU A 844 6.63 8.82 -26.86
C LEU A 844 7.15 9.85 -27.88
N ASP A 845 8.46 9.90 -28.15
CA ASP A 845 9.05 10.74 -29.20
C ASP A 845 8.61 10.32 -30.62
N ALA A 846 8.53 9.02 -30.91
CA ALA A 846 8.01 8.51 -32.19
C ALA A 846 6.52 8.86 -32.37
N LEU A 847 5.70 8.68 -31.33
CA LEU A 847 4.28 9.07 -31.32
C LEU A 847 4.11 10.58 -31.42
N LYS A 848 4.96 11.39 -30.77
CA LYS A 848 4.93 12.86 -30.86
C LYS A 848 5.15 13.33 -32.30
N LYS A 849 6.13 12.74 -32.99
CA LYS A 849 6.40 13.00 -34.42
C LYS A 849 5.22 12.57 -35.29
N MET A 850 4.68 11.37 -35.05
CA MET A 850 3.48 10.89 -35.74
C MET A 850 2.28 11.84 -35.57
N VAL A 851 1.99 12.29 -34.34
CA VAL A 851 0.89 13.24 -34.04
C VAL A 851 1.09 14.57 -34.78
N ARG A 852 2.30 15.14 -34.73
CA ARG A 852 2.65 16.39 -35.42
C ARG A 852 2.43 16.30 -36.93
N ASP A 853 2.85 15.19 -37.53
CA ASP A 853 2.88 14.99 -38.99
C ASP A 853 1.59 14.34 -39.54
N TYR A 854 0.68 13.89 -38.67
CA TYR A 854 -0.62 13.32 -39.04
C TYR A 854 -1.48 14.33 -39.81
N SER A 855 -2.40 13.90 -40.65
CA SER A 855 -3.42 14.77 -41.27
C SER A 855 -4.79 14.06 -41.29
N GLN A 856 -5.86 14.83 -41.08
CA GLN A 856 -7.21 14.30 -40.96
C GLN A 856 -7.72 13.73 -42.31
N PRO A 857 -8.09 12.43 -42.39
CA PRO A 857 -8.72 11.87 -43.57
C PRO A 857 -10.11 12.47 -43.81
N ALA A 858 -10.46 12.69 -45.07
CA ALA A 858 -11.74 13.30 -45.43
C ALA A 858 -12.94 12.46 -44.91
N ARG A 859 -13.84 13.13 -44.18
CA ARG A 859 -15.05 12.57 -43.54
C ARG A 859 -14.83 11.72 -42.27
N THR A 860 -13.64 11.68 -41.67
CA THR A 860 -13.45 11.09 -40.32
C THR A 860 -13.05 12.15 -39.29
N GLU A 861 -13.52 12.01 -38.06
CA GLU A 861 -13.12 12.87 -36.93
C GLU A 861 -11.65 12.65 -36.56
N PHE A 862 -10.91 13.74 -36.30
CA PHE A 862 -9.47 13.71 -36.05
C PHE A 862 -9.08 12.70 -34.95
N GLY A 863 -9.68 12.80 -33.76
CA GLY A 863 -9.33 11.93 -32.62
C GLY A 863 -9.52 10.44 -32.93
N ARG A 864 -10.66 10.06 -33.53
CA ARG A 864 -10.97 8.68 -33.90
C ARG A 864 -10.04 8.13 -34.99
N ALA A 865 -9.66 8.96 -35.95
CA ALA A 865 -8.74 8.57 -37.02
C ALA A 865 -7.29 8.42 -36.50
N LEU A 866 -6.86 9.35 -35.62
CA LEU A 866 -5.56 9.31 -34.95
C LEU A 866 -5.45 8.13 -33.96
N GLU A 867 -6.52 7.77 -33.25
CA GLU A 867 -6.54 6.58 -32.39
C GLU A 867 -6.30 5.31 -33.21
N ALA A 868 -6.97 5.17 -34.37
CA ALA A 868 -6.78 4.03 -35.27
C ALA A 868 -5.34 3.93 -35.81
N ALA A 869 -4.73 5.07 -36.19
CA ALA A 869 -3.32 5.13 -36.59
C ALA A 869 -2.39 4.74 -35.43
N THR A 870 -2.66 5.24 -34.22
CA THR A 870 -1.91 4.92 -32.99
C THR A 870 -2.01 3.43 -32.63
N ALA A 871 -3.18 2.82 -32.81
CA ALA A 871 -3.40 1.38 -32.64
C ALA A 871 -2.79 0.52 -33.75
N ALA A 872 -2.52 1.06 -34.94
CA ALA A 872 -1.72 0.39 -35.97
C ALA A 872 -0.22 0.43 -35.61
N ALA A 873 0.30 1.60 -35.26
CA ALA A 873 1.67 1.79 -34.80
C ALA A 873 2.01 0.88 -33.59
N ALA A 874 1.15 0.84 -32.57
CA ALA A 874 1.35 0.02 -31.38
C ALA A 874 1.41 -1.49 -31.69
N ARG A 875 0.56 -2.00 -32.60
CA ARG A 875 0.58 -3.41 -33.01
C ARG A 875 1.86 -3.77 -33.76
N TRP A 876 2.31 -2.90 -34.66
CA TRP A 876 3.54 -3.12 -35.42
C TRP A 876 4.79 -3.07 -34.52
N LEU A 877 4.84 -2.15 -33.56
CA LEU A 877 5.93 -2.11 -32.56
C LEU A 877 5.92 -3.34 -31.64
N ALA A 878 4.75 -3.83 -31.23
CA ALA A 878 4.64 -5.07 -30.45
C ALA A 878 5.08 -6.32 -31.23
N ALA A 879 4.94 -6.30 -32.57
CA ALA A 879 5.47 -7.32 -33.48
C ALA A 879 6.94 -7.10 -33.87
N ALA A 880 7.58 -6.02 -33.40
CA ALA A 880 9.03 -5.82 -33.47
C ALA A 880 9.72 -6.35 -32.21
N ARG A 881 9.08 -6.16 -31.04
CA ARG A 881 9.51 -6.66 -29.73
C ARG A 881 8.35 -6.56 -28.73
N ALA A 882 8.19 -7.57 -27.88
CA ALA A 882 7.14 -7.60 -26.84
C ALA A 882 7.19 -6.32 -25.97
N PRO A 883 6.09 -5.55 -25.82
CA PRO A 883 6.12 -4.21 -25.24
C PRO A 883 6.33 -4.23 -23.72
N ALA A 884 7.17 -3.31 -23.21
CA ALA A 884 7.38 -3.15 -21.77
C ALA A 884 6.16 -2.48 -21.09
N ALA A 885 5.92 -2.76 -19.80
CA ALA A 885 4.79 -2.18 -19.05
C ALA A 885 4.72 -0.64 -19.14
N ALA A 886 5.87 0.03 -19.06
CA ALA A 886 5.97 1.48 -19.27
C ALA A 886 5.46 1.95 -20.64
N GLN A 887 5.73 1.19 -21.71
CA GLN A 887 5.25 1.49 -23.06
C GLN A 887 3.72 1.30 -23.16
N VAL A 888 3.19 0.24 -22.52
CA VAL A 888 1.74 -0.03 -22.47
C VAL A 888 1.00 1.06 -21.70
N ASN A 889 1.51 1.50 -20.55
CA ASN A 889 0.87 2.53 -19.73
C ASN A 889 0.96 3.93 -20.37
N ALA A 890 2.08 4.28 -20.99
CA ALA A 890 2.20 5.52 -21.77
C ALA A 890 1.23 5.55 -22.96
N LEU A 891 0.98 4.40 -23.60
CA LEU A 891 0.00 4.26 -24.67
C LEU A 891 -1.46 4.34 -24.15
N LYS A 892 -1.77 3.76 -22.98
CA LYS A 892 -3.07 3.93 -22.29
C LYS A 892 -3.33 5.42 -22.02
N HIS A 893 -2.35 6.13 -21.46
CA HIS A 893 -2.44 7.57 -21.19
C HIS A 893 -2.69 8.41 -22.45
N LEU A 894 -1.89 8.22 -23.51
CA LEU A 894 -2.08 8.98 -24.75
C LEU A 894 -3.45 8.70 -25.40
N ARG A 895 -3.93 7.45 -25.39
CA ARG A 895 -5.26 7.11 -25.92
C ARG A 895 -6.39 7.78 -25.14
N HIS A 896 -6.30 7.85 -23.81
CA HIS A 896 -7.26 8.60 -22.99
C HIS A 896 -7.34 10.06 -23.45
N HIS A 897 -6.21 10.75 -23.58
CA HIS A 897 -6.19 12.15 -24.02
C HIS A 897 -6.66 12.35 -25.47
N ILE A 898 -6.46 11.37 -26.37
CA ILE A 898 -7.05 11.37 -27.71
C ILE A 898 -8.59 11.25 -27.62
N THR A 899 -9.13 10.39 -26.76
CA THR A 899 -10.58 10.25 -26.56
C THR A 899 -11.24 11.43 -25.84
N MET A 900 -10.47 12.23 -25.11
CA MET A 900 -10.93 13.43 -24.39
C MET A 900 -10.77 14.74 -25.19
N LEU A 901 -10.50 14.64 -26.51
CA LEU A 901 -10.54 15.79 -27.43
C LEU A 901 -12.02 16.16 -27.72
N PRO A 902 -12.44 17.43 -27.51
CA PRO A 902 -13.79 17.86 -27.84
C PRO A 902 -14.09 17.77 -29.35
N ASN A 903 -15.35 17.47 -29.68
CA ASN A 903 -15.83 17.40 -31.05
C ASN A 903 -15.73 18.77 -31.73
N GLY A 904 -14.94 18.86 -32.82
CA GLY A 904 -14.77 20.09 -33.59
C GLY A 904 -13.61 21.00 -33.17
N VAL A 905 -12.68 20.54 -32.33
CA VAL A 905 -11.39 21.24 -32.11
C VAL A 905 -10.56 21.25 -33.40
N ASP A 906 -9.88 22.37 -33.66
CA ASP A 906 -8.98 22.55 -34.80
C ASP A 906 -7.79 21.56 -34.79
N GLU A 907 -7.33 21.15 -35.96
CA GLU A 907 -6.25 20.16 -36.09
C GLU A 907 -4.95 20.64 -35.44
N PHE A 908 -4.61 21.93 -35.54
CA PHE A 908 -3.40 22.50 -34.94
C PHE A 908 -3.46 22.47 -33.41
N ASP A 909 -4.58 22.88 -32.81
CA ASP A 909 -4.74 22.89 -31.36
C ASP A 909 -4.83 21.48 -30.77
N ALA A 910 -5.50 20.55 -31.48
CA ALA A 910 -5.54 19.14 -31.09
C ALA A 910 -4.12 18.51 -31.11
N LYS A 911 -3.36 18.73 -32.19
CA LYS A 911 -1.96 18.30 -32.31
C LYS A 911 -1.06 18.92 -31.25
N LYS A 912 -1.23 20.21 -30.96
CA LYS A 912 -0.44 20.94 -29.97
C LYS A 912 -0.69 20.38 -28.57
N ARG A 913 -1.97 20.27 -28.17
CA ARG A 913 -2.37 19.73 -26.86
C ARG A 913 -1.81 18.32 -26.63
N LEU A 914 -1.91 17.42 -27.61
CA LEU A 914 -1.34 16.07 -27.50
C LEU A 914 0.19 16.05 -27.42
N GLN A 915 0.89 16.93 -28.13
CA GLN A 915 2.36 17.04 -28.02
C GLN A 915 2.81 17.60 -26.66
N GLU A 916 2.09 18.58 -26.12
CA GLU A 916 2.33 19.14 -24.77
C GLU A 916 2.03 18.11 -23.68
N GLU A 917 1.05 17.23 -23.89
CA GLU A 917 0.73 16.11 -22.99
C GLU A 917 1.82 15.04 -22.96
N ILE A 918 2.40 14.70 -24.11
CA ILE A 918 3.56 13.80 -24.22
C ILE A 918 4.77 14.40 -23.48
N ASP A 919 5.05 15.70 -23.68
CA ASP A 919 6.15 16.40 -22.98
C ASP A 919 5.90 16.56 -21.47
N ARG A 920 4.64 16.52 -21.02
CA ARG A 920 4.28 16.50 -19.60
C ARG A 920 4.52 15.12 -19.01
N TYR A 921 4.04 14.06 -19.66
CA TYR A 921 4.19 12.68 -19.20
C TYR A 921 5.67 12.27 -19.01
N ILE A 922 6.55 12.60 -19.97
CA ILE A 922 8.00 12.33 -19.84
C ILE A 922 8.57 13.04 -18.59
N ARG A 923 8.30 14.35 -18.47
CA ARG A 923 8.85 15.19 -17.40
C ARG A 923 8.38 14.73 -16.02
N GLU A 924 7.09 14.49 -15.85
CA GLU A 924 6.49 14.22 -14.54
C GLU A 924 6.62 12.74 -14.16
N GLN A 925 6.26 11.82 -15.05
CA GLN A 925 6.21 10.39 -14.74
C GLN A 925 7.56 9.69 -14.89
N ILE A 926 8.58 10.33 -15.47
CA ILE A 926 9.93 9.74 -15.66
C ILE A 926 11.01 10.61 -15.02
N ASP A 927 11.17 11.88 -15.44
CA ASP A 927 12.31 12.71 -15.00
C ASP A 927 12.18 13.15 -13.53
N MET A 928 11.03 13.74 -13.15
CA MET A 928 10.73 14.15 -11.78
C MET A 928 10.51 12.94 -10.86
N ALA A 929 9.84 11.89 -11.35
CA ALA A 929 9.68 10.64 -10.62
C ALA A 929 11.04 10.01 -10.24
N GLY A 930 11.96 9.94 -11.20
CA GLY A 930 13.32 9.44 -10.98
C GLY A 930 14.14 10.33 -10.02
N GLU A 931 13.86 11.63 -9.95
CA GLU A 931 14.48 12.56 -9.00
C GLU A 931 13.98 12.35 -7.57
N ALA A 932 12.65 12.25 -7.40
CA ALA A 932 12.03 11.95 -6.11
C ALA A 932 12.52 10.60 -5.55
N ILE A 933 12.60 9.57 -6.40
CA ILE A 933 13.17 8.26 -6.03
C ILE A 933 14.66 8.40 -5.68
N SER A 934 15.44 9.13 -6.46
CA SER A 934 16.87 9.37 -6.16
C SER A 934 17.07 10.01 -4.79
N LEU A 935 16.33 11.07 -4.48
CA LEU A 935 16.34 11.73 -3.18
C LEU A 935 15.86 10.81 -2.04
N ALA A 936 14.87 9.95 -2.28
CA ALA A 936 14.35 9.00 -1.30
C ALA A 936 15.33 7.84 -1.01
N VAL A 937 15.97 7.29 -2.05
CA VAL A 937 16.98 6.22 -1.91
C VAL A 937 18.27 6.77 -1.31
N ARG A 938 18.71 7.98 -1.69
CA ARG A 938 19.91 8.62 -1.10
C ARG A 938 19.78 8.80 0.42
N LYS A 939 18.59 9.10 0.94
CA LYS A 939 18.30 9.14 2.39
C LYS A 939 18.36 7.78 3.10
N LYS A 940 18.59 6.68 2.37
CA LYS A 940 18.77 5.31 2.88
C LYS A 940 20.17 4.74 2.62
N ILE A 941 21.07 5.52 2.02
CA ILE A 941 22.49 5.19 1.88
C ILE A 941 23.25 5.84 3.04
N CYS A 942 24.13 5.09 3.69
CA CYS A 942 24.97 5.54 4.79
C CYS A 942 26.43 5.68 4.35
N ASP A 943 27.17 6.52 5.06
CA ASP A 943 28.60 6.69 4.87
C ASP A 943 29.33 5.41 5.34
N GLY A 944 30.04 4.75 4.43
CA GLY A 944 30.67 3.44 4.61
C GLY A 944 30.04 2.28 3.82
N ASP A 945 28.82 2.43 3.31
CA ASP A 945 28.05 1.34 2.69
C ASP A 945 28.76 0.65 1.50
N ASN A 946 28.70 -0.68 1.47
CA ASN A 946 28.87 -1.49 0.27
C ASN A 946 27.48 -1.77 -0.36
N ILE A 947 27.20 -1.12 -1.49
CA ILE A 947 25.89 -1.16 -2.16
C ILE A 947 25.95 -2.10 -3.36
N LEU A 948 25.27 -3.24 -3.30
CA LEU A 948 25.19 -4.18 -4.42
C LEU A 948 24.06 -3.79 -5.39
N THR A 949 24.33 -3.89 -6.68
CA THR A 949 23.32 -3.75 -7.74
C THR A 949 23.50 -4.80 -8.83
N TYR A 950 22.45 -5.04 -9.62
CA TYR A 950 22.42 -6.07 -10.66
C TYR A 950 22.07 -5.50 -12.04
N GLY A 951 22.83 -5.92 -13.06
CA GLY A 951 22.57 -5.56 -14.46
C GLY A 951 22.82 -4.07 -14.75
N CYS A 952 21.94 -3.44 -15.54
CA CYS A 952 22.05 -2.03 -15.91
C CYS A 952 20.68 -1.31 -15.81
N SER A 953 20.52 -0.47 -14.80
CA SER A 953 19.35 0.41 -14.63
C SER A 953 19.80 1.87 -14.62
N SER A 954 19.24 2.69 -15.52
CA SER A 954 19.50 4.13 -15.58
C SER A 954 19.02 4.87 -14.33
N LEU A 955 18.01 4.33 -13.62
CA LEU A 955 17.54 4.90 -12.36
C LEU A 955 18.53 4.61 -11.22
N VAL A 956 19.12 3.41 -11.18
CA VAL A 956 20.16 3.10 -10.18
C VAL A 956 21.47 3.80 -10.51
N GLU A 957 21.81 3.95 -11.79
CA GLU A 957 22.91 4.82 -12.23
C GLU A 957 22.72 6.27 -11.70
N ARG A 958 21.51 6.84 -11.86
CA ARG A 958 21.16 8.16 -11.32
C ARG A 958 21.31 8.22 -9.80
N ILE A 959 20.70 7.27 -9.06
CA ILE A 959 20.78 7.17 -7.59
C ILE A 959 22.23 7.20 -7.11
N LEU A 960 23.10 6.34 -7.67
CA LEU A 960 24.48 6.21 -7.20
C LEU A 960 25.31 7.45 -7.57
N VAL A 961 25.14 8.01 -8.76
CA VAL A 961 25.85 9.23 -9.18
C VAL A 961 25.41 10.47 -8.37
N GLU A 962 24.11 10.61 -8.07
CA GLU A 962 23.59 11.72 -7.26
C GLU A 962 23.83 11.55 -5.75
N ALA A 963 23.98 10.32 -5.25
CA ALA A 963 24.46 10.05 -3.90
C ALA A 963 25.94 10.43 -3.74
N HIS A 964 26.79 9.99 -4.67
CA HIS A 964 28.22 10.30 -4.66
C HIS A 964 28.48 11.79 -4.87
N GLY A 965 27.76 12.42 -5.82
CA GLY A 965 27.82 13.86 -6.07
C GLY A 965 27.32 14.73 -4.91
N ALA A 966 26.54 14.16 -3.98
CA ALA A 966 26.14 14.80 -2.73
C ALA A 966 27.13 14.56 -1.57
N GLY A 967 28.29 13.95 -1.83
CA GLY A 967 29.35 13.72 -0.85
C GLY A 967 29.25 12.41 -0.06
N VAL A 968 28.23 11.57 -0.30
CA VAL A 968 28.07 10.29 0.41
C VAL A 968 29.16 9.31 -0.04
N ARG A 969 29.91 8.75 0.92
CA ARG A 969 31.03 7.84 0.69
C ARG A 969 30.56 6.41 0.81
N PHE A 970 30.45 5.71 -0.32
CA PHE A 970 30.06 4.31 -0.41
C PHE A 970 30.87 3.62 -1.52
N ARG A 971 30.78 2.29 -1.60
CA ARG A 971 31.32 1.49 -2.71
C ARG A 971 30.18 0.76 -3.42
N ALA A 972 30.07 0.91 -4.73
CA ALA A 972 29.14 0.13 -5.55
C ALA A 972 29.73 -1.26 -5.85
N VAL A 973 28.93 -2.32 -5.73
CA VAL A 973 29.27 -3.69 -6.15
C VAL A 973 28.33 -4.05 -7.31
N VAL A 974 28.83 -3.91 -8.53
CA VAL A 974 28.05 -4.13 -9.76
C VAL A 974 28.15 -5.60 -10.16
N VAL A 975 27.08 -6.36 -9.93
CA VAL A 975 26.98 -7.76 -10.35
C VAL A 975 26.38 -7.81 -11.76
N GLY A 976 27.06 -8.53 -12.67
CA GLY A 976 26.58 -8.82 -14.02
C GLY A 976 26.49 -10.32 -14.29
N ALA A 977 26.10 -10.67 -15.51
CA ALA A 977 26.17 -12.02 -16.05
C ALA A 977 26.94 -12.06 -17.38
N ARG A 978 27.02 -13.25 -17.99
CA ARG A 978 27.66 -13.46 -19.28
C ARG A 978 26.88 -12.85 -20.46
N ALA A 979 25.57 -13.07 -20.51
CA ALA A 979 24.69 -12.76 -21.63
C ALA A 979 23.39 -12.06 -21.18
N GLY A 980 22.51 -11.70 -22.12
CA GLY A 980 21.19 -11.16 -21.86
C GLY A 980 21.19 -9.84 -21.11
N ALA A 981 20.07 -9.53 -20.44
CA ALA A 981 19.90 -8.30 -19.67
C ALA A 981 20.96 -8.14 -18.54
N GLY A 982 21.49 -9.26 -18.01
CA GLY A 982 22.55 -9.27 -17.00
C GLY A 982 23.92 -8.84 -17.52
N ALA A 983 24.21 -8.97 -18.81
CA ALA A 983 25.49 -8.54 -19.40
C ALA A 983 25.72 -7.01 -19.29
N GLY A 984 24.63 -6.24 -19.12
CA GLY A 984 24.66 -4.79 -18.93
C GLY A 984 25.48 -4.29 -17.74
N GLY A 985 25.80 -5.14 -16.75
CA GLY A 985 26.60 -4.75 -15.58
C GLY A 985 27.96 -4.13 -15.93
N ARG A 986 28.64 -4.64 -16.98
CA ARG A 986 29.90 -4.07 -17.48
C ARG A 986 29.73 -2.65 -18.06
N THR A 987 28.54 -2.31 -18.53
CA THR A 987 28.20 -0.96 -19.02
C THR A 987 27.88 -0.01 -17.87
N LEU A 988 27.14 -0.47 -16.85
CA LEU A 988 26.89 0.30 -15.63
C LEU A 988 28.21 0.64 -14.91
N LEU A 989 29.10 -0.34 -14.73
CA LEU A 989 30.44 -0.14 -14.16
C LEU A 989 31.20 1.00 -14.85
N ARG A 990 31.32 0.97 -16.19
CA ARG A 990 32.03 1.99 -16.95
C ARG A 990 31.45 3.39 -16.75
N ARG A 991 30.12 3.52 -16.63
CA ARG A 991 29.44 4.80 -16.38
C ARG A 991 29.67 5.32 -14.97
N LEU A 992 29.61 4.45 -13.96
CA LEU A 992 29.93 4.80 -12.56
C LEU A 992 31.39 5.27 -12.42
N LEU A 993 32.34 4.54 -12.98
CA LEU A 993 33.77 4.91 -12.99
C LEU A 993 34.02 6.22 -13.76
N ALA A 994 33.35 6.44 -14.90
CA ALA A 994 33.41 7.72 -15.62
C ALA A 994 32.84 8.91 -14.83
N ARG A 995 32.04 8.66 -13.79
CA ARG A 995 31.56 9.65 -12.82
C ARG A 995 32.31 9.61 -11.48
N ARG A 996 33.47 8.92 -11.43
CA ARG A 996 34.34 8.72 -10.26
C ARG A 996 33.71 7.99 -9.07
N VAL A 997 32.52 7.41 -9.23
CA VAL A 997 31.88 6.60 -8.18
C VAL A 997 32.73 5.34 -7.94
N PRO A 998 33.19 5.07 -6.69
CA PRO A 998 33.98 3.87 -6.39
C PRO A 998 33.16 2.60 -6.67
N ALA A 999 33.59 1.78 -7.63
CA ALA A 999 32.82 0.63 -8.09
C ALA A 999 33.69 -0.62 -8.34
N LEU A 1000 33.23 -1.75 -7.79
CA LEU A 1000 33.72 -3.11 -8.06
C LEU A 1000 32.78 -3.77 -9.08
N TYR A 1001 33.31 -4.67 -9.92
CA TYR A 1001 32.49 -5.56 -10.76
C TYR A 1001 32.66 -7.02 -10.33
N ALA A 1002 31.57 -7.78 -10.42
CA ALA A 1002 31.58 -9.22 -10.21
C ALA A 1002 30.64 -9.93 -11.19
N ASP A 1003 30.91 -11.21 -11.42
CA ASP A 1003 29.94 -12.11 -12.05
C ASP A 1003 28.95 -12.67 -11.01
N ILE A 1004 27.74 -12.99 -11.44
CA ILE A 1004 26.66 -13.57 -10.62
C ILE A 1004 27.07 -14.86 -9.89
N SER A 1005 28.05 -15.60 -10.41
CA SER A 1005 28.65 -16.77 -9.73
C SER A 1005 29.34 -16.44 -8.40
N ALA A 1006 29.85 -15.22 -8.20
CA ALA A 1006 30.53 -14.78 -6.97
C ALA A 1006 29.57 -14.25 -5.89
N LEU A 1007 28.26 -14.18 -6.19
CA LEU A 1007 27.24 -13.48 -5.41
C LEU A 1007 27.18 -13.89 -3.92
N SER A 1008 27.22 -15.18 -3.60
CA SER A 1008 27.14 -15.66 -2.20
C SER A 1008 28.40 -15.38 -1.37
N THR A 1009 29.54 -15.19 -2.02
CA THR A 1009 30.77 -14.78 -1.34
C THR A 1009 30.70 -13.29 -1.02
N LEU A 1010 30.29 -12.48 -2.00
CA LEU A 1010 30.21 -11.03 -1.89
C LEU A 1010 29.12 -10.54 -0.94
N MET A 1011 27.97 -11.25 -0.85
CA MET A 1011 26.84 -10.85 0.01
C MET A 1011 27.16 -10.87 1.52
N ARG A 1012 28.36 -11.35 1.92
CA ARG A 1012 28.88 -11.22 3.29
C ARG A 1012 29.29 -9.80 3.63
N ASP A 1013 29.76 -9.05 2.64
CA ASP A 1013 30.37 -7.73 2.78
C ASP A 1013 29.45 -6.61 2.26
N VAL A 1014 28.17 -6.91 1.98
CA VAL A 1014 27.20 -5.99 1.36
C VAL A 1014 26.15 -5.56 2.38
N ASP A 1015 26.05 -4.25 2.61
CA ASP A 1015 25.10 -3.67 3.57
C ASP A 1015 23.70 -3.53 2.99
N LYS A 1016 23.57 -3.26 1.68
CA LYS A 1016 22.31 -2.94 1.01
C LYS A 1016 22.32 -3.40 -0.45
N VAL A 1017 21.22 -4.00 -0.91
CA VAL A 1017 20.98 -4.29 -2.34
C VAL A 1017 20.03 -3.24 -2.92
N ILE A 1018 20.41 -2.62 -4.03
CA ILE A 1018 19.57 -1.64 -4.75
C ILE A 1018 19.47 -2.07 -6.22
N VAL A 1019 18.26 -2.44 -6.65
CA VAL A 1019 17.98 -2.88 -8.03
C VAL A 1019 16.88 -2.03 -8.67
N GLY A 1020 16.92 -1.90 -9.99
CA GLY A 1020 15.81 -1.35 -10.77
C GLY A 1020 15.07 -2.46 -11.50
N CYS A 1021 13.75 -2.33 -11.63
CA CYS A 1021 12.92 -3.30 -12.34
C CYS A 1021 12.37 -2.77 -13.67
N ALA A 1022 11.90 -3.68 -14.52
CA ALA A 1022 11.17 -3.37 -15.74
C ALA A 1022 9.68 -3.12 -15.44
N SER A 1023 9.11 -3.86 -14.49
CA SER A 1023 7.74 -3.65 -13.98
C SER A 1023 7.59 -4.13 -12.54
N LEU A 1024 6.65 -3.53 -11.80
CA LEU A 1024 6.10 -4.08 -10.57
C LEU A 1024 4.68 -4.57 -10.87
N LEU A 1025 4.40 -5.84 -10.58
CA LEU A 1025 3.15 -6.49 -10.94
C LEU A 1025 2.08 -6.31 -9.85
N VAL A 1026 0.80 -6.50 -10.19
CA VAL A 1026 -0.33 -6.21 -9.28
C VAL A 1026 -0.43 -7.17 -8.08
N ASN A 1027 0.34 -8.27 -8.08
CA ASN A 1027 0.55 -9.16 -6.95
C ASN A 1027 1.75 -8.77 -6.06
N GLY A 1028 2.46 -7.68 -6.38
CA GLY A 1028 3.68 -7.22 -5.72
C GLY A 1028 4.97 -7.90 -6.20
N ALA A 1029 4.91 -8.85 -7.13
CA ALA A 1029 6.11 -9.46 -7.70
C ALA A 1029 6.85 -8.46 -8.61
N VAL A 1030 8.17 -8.56 -8.62
CA VAL A 1030 9.07 -7.64 -9.34
C VAL A 1030 9.57 -8.32 -10.61
N LEU A 1031 9.24 -7.77 -11.77
CA LEU A 1031 9.74 -8.22 -13.07
C LEU A 1031 11.02 -7.45 -13.39
N ALA A 1032 12.18 -8.11 -13.31
CA ALA A 1032 13.50 -7.50 -13.46
C ALA A 1032 14.42 -8.38 -14.32
N ALA A 1033 15.64 -7.92 -14.61
CA ALA A 1033 16.59 -8.66 -15.45
C ALA A 1033 16.87 -10.05 -14.87
N ALA A 1034 16.86 -11.10 -15.71
CA ALA A 1034 17.10 -12.47 -15.25
C ALA A 1034 18.43 -12.59 -14.49
N GLY A 1035 18.36 -13.06 -13.24
CA GLY A 1035 19.44 -12.98 -12.24
C GLY A 1035 19.09 -12.10 -11.02
N THR A 1036 18.07 -11.24 -11.12
CA THR A 1036 17.60 -10.40 -10.00
C THR A 1036 17.00 -11.25 -8.87
N LEU A 1037 16.29 -12.35 -9.21
CA LEU A 1037 15.78 -13.31 -8.24
C LEU A 1037 16.93 -13.95 -7.43
N ALA A 1038 18.06 -14.29 -8.08
CA ALA A 1038 19.21 -14.83 -7.39
C ALA A 1038 19.84 -13.80 -6.44
N ALA A 1039 19.97 -12.54 -6.88
CA ALA A 1039 20.40 -11.44 -6.02
C ALA A 1039 19.49 -11.27 -4.79
N ALA A 1040 18.17 -11.36 -4.97
CA ALA A 1040 17.19 -11.29 -3.89
C ALA A 1040 17.23 -12.50 -2.93
N GLN A 1041 17.43 -13.71 -3.44
CA GLN A 1041 17.59 -14.91 -2.63
C GLN A 1041 18.87 -14.86 -1.78
N ALA A 1042 20.00 -14.46 -2.38
CA ALA A 1042 21.26 -14.29 -1.66
C ALA A 1042 21.14 -13.19 -0.58
N ALA A 1043 20.57 -12.02 -0.92
CA ALA A 1043 20.33 -10.95 0.03
C ALA A 1043 19.49 -11.43 1.23
N ARG A 1044 18.37 -12.11 0.95
CA ARG A 1044 17.49 -12.62 2.01
C ARG A 1044 18.16 -13.67 2.90
N ALA A 1045 19.03 -14.52 2.35
CA ALA A 1045 19.77 -15.53 3.09
C ALA A 1045 20.85 -14.92 4.01
N HIS A 1046 21.42 -13.78 3.63
CA HIS A 1046 22.38 -13.02 4.43
C HIS A 1046 21.73 -11.91 5.29
N ASN A 1047 20.39 -11.82 5.30
CA ASN A 1047 19.59 -10.76 5.94
C ASN A 1047 19.89 -9.32 5.45
N VAL A 1048 20.47 -9.19 4.26
CA VAL A 1048 20.73 -7.90 3.60
C VAL A 1048 19.41 -7.33 3.04
N PRO A 1049 19.07 -6.06 3.33
CA PRO A 1049 17.85 -5.44 2.79
C PRO A 1049 17.96 -5.20 1.28
N LEU A 1050 16.86 -5.48 0.56
CA LEU A 1050 16.73 -5.25 -0.87
C LEU A 1050 15.69 -4.16 -1.17
N LEU A 1051 16.16 -3.09 -1.80
CA LEU A 1051 15.36 -1.96 -2.26
C LEU A 1051 15.18 -2.02 -3.78
N VAL A 1052 13.93 -1.93 -4.24
CA VAL A 1052 13.59 -1.85 -5.67
C VAL A 1052 13.24 -0.42 -6.03
N ALA A 1053 14.06 0.23 -6.84
CA ALA A 1053 13.77 1.55 -7.38
C ALA A 1053 12.83 1.43 -8.60
N CYS A 1054 11.61 1.99 -8.51
CA CYS A 1054 10.58 1.85 -9.53
C CYS A 1054 9.62 3.07 -9.57
N GLU A 1055 9.57 3.73 -10.72
CA GLU A 1055 8.60 4.77 -11.06
C GLU A 1055 7.19 4.17 -11.20
N THR A 1056 6.15 4.84 -10.68
CA THR A 1056 4.80 4.27 -10.68
C THR A 1056 4.25 3.97 -12.08
N HIS A 1057 4.73 4.67 -13.12
CA HIS A 1057 4.34 4.41 -14.51
C HIS A 1057 4.70 3.01 -15.03
N LYS A 1058 5.61 2.28 -14.35
CA LYS A 1058 6.01 0.90 -14.68
C LYS A 1058 5.09 -0.16 -14.08
N PHE A 1059 4.17 0.22 -13.18
CA PHE A 1059 3.34 -0.75 -12.48
C PHE A 1059 2.33 -1.38 -13.44
N ALA A 1060 2.22 -2.70 -13.44
CA ALA A 1060 1.32 -3.43 -14.32
C ALA A 1060 0.08 -3.93 -13.57
N ASP A 1061 -1.04 -3.96 -14.29
CA ASP A 1061 -2.29 -4.61 -13.91
C ASP A 1061 -2.25 -6.14 -14.05
N THR A 1062 -1.17 -6.68 -14.63
CA THR A 1062 -0.96 -8.13 -14.80
C THR A 1062 -0.48 -8.82 -13.51
N VAL A 1063 -0.72 -10.14 -13.47
CA VAL A 1063 -0.21 -11.06 -12.44
C VAL A 1063 0.72 -12.07 -13.11
N GLN A 1064 1.87 -12.31 -12.51
CA GLN A 1064 2.80 -13.37 -12.93
C GLN A 1064 3.48 -13.98 -11.70
N THR A 1065 3.75 -15.27 -11.75
CA THR A 1065 4.27 -16.08 -10.63
C THR A 1065 5.62 -16.73 -10.90
N ASP A 1066 6.05 -16.71 -12.15
CA ASP A 1066 7.12 -17.54 -12.71
C ASP A 1066 7.68 -16.88 -13.97
N ALA A 1067 8.86 -17.29 -14.42
CA ALA A 1067 9.52 -16.70 -15.59
C ALA A 1067 9.15 -17.39 -16.92
N PHE A 1068 8.12 -18.25 -16.96
CA PHE A 1068 7.81 -19.12 -18.10
C PHE A 1068 6.59 -18.64 -18.90
N VAL A 1069 5.49 -18.26 -18.24
CA VAL A 1069 4.23 -17.94 -18.93
C VAL A 1069 4.33 -16.68 -19.78
N TYR A 1070 5.00 -15.62 -19.29
CA TYR A 1070 5.21 -14.37 -20.02
C TYR A 1070 6.67 -13.92 -19.88
N ASN A 1071 7.45 -13.95 -20.97
CA ASN A 1071 8.83 -13.46 -20.96
C ASN A 1071 9.26 -12.97 -22.35
N GLU A 1072 10.37 -12.27 -22.42
CA GLU A 1072 11.04 -11.89 -23.66
C GLU A 1072 12.25 -12.82 -23.85
N LEU A 1073 12.32 -13.56 -24.95
CA LEU A 1073 13.51 -14.36 -25.27
C LEU A 1073 14.61 -13.45 -25.84
N GLY A 1074 15.80 -13.52 -25.26
CA GLY A 1074 17.00 -12.92 -25.84
C GLY A 1074 17.57 -13.78 -26.97
N ASP A 1075 18.54 -13.23 -27.71
CA ASP A 1075 19.24 -13.97 -28.77
C ASP A 1075 19.99 -15.17 -28.16
N PRO A 1076 19.75 -16.42 -28.61
CA PRO A 1076 20.51 -17.59 -28.17
C PRO A 1076 22.01 -17.49 -28.49
N ASP A 1077 22.41 -16.77 -29.55
CA ASP A 1077 23.81 -16.64 -29.96
C ASP A 1077 24.60 -15.64 -29.09
N GLU A 1078 23.98 -14.98 -28.11
CA GLU A 1078 24.69 -14.30 -27.02
C GLU A 1078 25.34 -15.27 -26.02
N LEU A 1079 24.91 -16.54 -25.99
CA LEU A 1079 25.45 -17.58 -25.10
C LEU A 1079 26.71 -18.26 -25.67
N ILE A 1080 26.96 -18.11 -26.97
CA ILE A 1080 28.16 -18.62 -27.65
C ILE A 1080 29.36 -17.76 -27.25
N ASP A 1081 30.51 -18.37 -26.98
CA ASP A 1081 31.73 -17.61 -26.78
C ASP A 1081 32.26 -17.12 -28.14
N LYS A 1082 32.18 -15.82 -28.39
CA LYS A 1082 32.65 -15.19 -29.63
C LYS A 1082 34.15 -14.89 -29.63
N THR A 1083 34.85 -15.17 -28.51
CA THR A 1083 36.31 -15.07 -28.37
C THR A 1083 37.04 -16.41 -28.49
N ASP A 1084 36.30 -17.52 -28.49
CA ASP A 1084 36.81 -18.88 -28.73
C ASP A 1084 36.35 -19.38 -30.10
N GLU A 1085 37.26 -19.47 -31.08
CA GLU A 1085 36.94 -19.99 -32.41
C GLU A 1085 36.45 -21.44 -32.39
N ASN A 1086 36.77 -22.20 -31.35
CA ASN A 1086 36.36 -23.59 -31.13
C ASN A 1086 35.17 -23.74 -30.17
N SER A 1087 34.44 -22.64 -29.87
CA SER A 1087 33.36 -22.64 -28.88
C SER A 1087 32.37 -23.80 -29.11
N PRO A 1088 32.11 -24.67 -28.11
CA PRO A 1088 31.35 -25.91 -28.29
C PRO A 1088 29.86 -25.69 -28.61
N LEU A 1089 29.41 -24.43 -28.64
CA LEU A 1089 28.05 -24.03 -29.00
C LEU A 1089 27.96 -23.39 -30.40
N LYS A 1090 29.08 -23.21 -31.11
CA LYS A 1090 29.14 -22.52 -32.42
C LYS A 1090 28.13 -23.07 -33.43
N ASP A 1091 28.08 -24.38 -33.58
CA ASP A 1091 27.21 -25.09 -34.52
C ASP A 1091 25.94 -25.68 -33.85
N TRP A 1092 25.47 -25.11 -32.72
CA TRP A 1092 24.39 -25.70 -31.91
C TRP A 1092 23.13 -26.05 -32.71
N ARG A 1093 22.78 -25.25 -33.73
CA ARG A 1093 21.63 -25.45 -34.61
C ARG A 1093 21.70 -26.74 -35.46
N SER A 1094 22.88 -27.33 -35.63
CA SER A 1094 23.06 -28.60 -36.34
C SER A 1094 22.65 -29.82 -35.51
N ASN A 1095 22.61 -29.70 -34.18
CA ASN A 1095 22.30 -30.78 -33.26
C ASN A 1095 20.81 -30.73 -32.86
N PRO A 1096 19.96 -31.66 -33.32
CA PRO A 1096 18.52 -31.62 -33.05
C PRO A 1096 18.16 -31.87 -31.57
N ASN A 1097 19.12 -32.33 -30.75
CA ASN A 1097 18.95 -32.54 -29.31
C ASN A 1097 19.45 -31.36 -28.46
N LEU A 1098 19.88 -30.26 -29.07
CA LEU A 1098 20.42 -29.08 -28.38
C LEU A 1098 19.61 -27.82 -28.70
N SER A 1099 19.08 -27.18 -27.65
CA SER A 1099 18.40 -25.89 -27.73
C SER A 1099 19.05 -24.91 -26.77
N LEU A 1100 19.48 -23.75 -27.29
CA LEU A 1100 19.90 -22.63 -26.45
C LEU A 1100 18.68 -21.77 -26.04
N LEU A 1101 18.75 -21.19 -24.85
CA LEU A 1101 17.67 -20.39 -24.26
C LEU A 1101 18.26 -19.25 -23.41
N ASN A 1102 17.93 -18.01 -23.77
CA ASN A 1102 18.33 -16.79 -23.09
C ASN A 1102 17.05 -16.08 -22.61
N LEU A 1103 16.78 -16.04 -21.30
CA LEU A 1103 15.61 -15.35 -20.74
C LEU A 1103 15.97 -13.92 -20.37
N THR A 1104 15.19 -12.94 -20.84
CA THR A 1104 15.46 -11.52 -20.55
C THR A 1104 15.12 -11.15 -19.11
N TYR A 1105 14.01 -11.67 -18.58
CA TYR A 1105 13.47 -11.29 -17.27
C TYR A 1105 13.32 -12.50 -16.32
N ASP A 1106 13.37 -12.22 -15.01
CA ASP A 1106 12.84 -13.09 -13.96
C ASP A 1106 11.76 -12.39 -13.13
N VAL A 1107 11.05 -13.19 -12.33
CA VAL A 1107 9.99 -12.72 -11.42
C VAL A 1107 10.47 -12.95 -9.99
N THR A 1108 10.81 -11.87 -9.30
CA THR A 1108 11.21 -11.90 -7.90
C THR A 1108 9.96 -11.80 -7.00
N PRO A 1109 9.68 -12.80 -6.12
CA PRO A 1109 8.54 -12.77 -5.21
C PRO A 1109 8.58 -11.60 -4.23
N PRO A 1110 7.43 -11.01 -3.84
CA PRO A 1110 7.37 -9.89 -2.90
C PRO A 1110 7.98 -10.20 -1.52
N SER A 1111 8.05 -11.47 -1.12
CA SER A 1111 8.64 -11.92 0.15
C SER A 1111 10.17 -11.87 0.21
N LEU A 1112 10.84 -11.56 -0.91
CA LEU A 1112 12.30 -11.35 -0.97
C LEU A 1112 12.68 -9.86 -1.10
N VAL A 1113 11.69 -8.97 -1.14
CA VAL A 1113 11.89 -7.53 -1.33
C VAL A 1113 11.58 -6.81 -0.02
N THR A 1114 12.50 -5.97 0.45
CA THR A 1114 12.31 -5.21 1.69
C THR A 1114 11.38 -4.01 1.46
N ALA A 1115 11.60 -3.27 0.37
CA ALA A 1115 10.69 -2.20 -0.05
C ALA A 1115 10.84 -1.87 -1.55
N VAL A 1116 9.79 -1.30 -2.13
CA VAL A 1116 9.82 -0.59 -3.42
C VAL A 1116 9.88 0.91 -3.13
N VAL A 1117 10.87 1.61 -3.70
CA VAL A 1117 10.97 3.07 -3.60
C VAL A 1117 10.39 3.69 -4.86
N THR A 1118 9.31 4.45 -4.66
CA THR A 1118 8.56 5.17 -5.69
C THR A 1118 8.66 6.68 -5.45
N GLU A 1119 8.22 7.48 -6.41
CA GLU A 1119 8.09 8.93 -6.31
C GLU A 1119 7.01 9.37 -5.31
N LEU A 1120 6.07 8.48 -4.96
CA LEU A 1120 5.03 8.74 -3.97
C LEU A 1120 5.53 8.49 -2.54
N ALA A 1121 6.19 7.34 -2.32
CA ALA A 1121 6.72 6.90 -1.03
C ALA A 1121 7.66 5.69 -1.18
N VAL A 1122 8.34 5.34 -0.07
CA VAL A 1122 8.83 3.98 0.16
C VAL A 1122 7.63 3.11 0.54
N LEU A 1123 7.35 2.08 -0.25
CA LEU A 1123 6.15 1.24 -0.16
C LEU A 1123 6.52 -0.26 -0.03
N PRO A 1124 5.73 -1.08 0.67
CA PRO A 1124 5.83 -2.52 0.54
C PRO A 1124 5.32 -2.96 -0.84
N CYS A 1125 5.83 -4.08 -1.37
CA CYS A 1125 5.37 -4.66 -2.64
C CYS A 1125 3.84 -4.86 -2.71
N THR A 1126 3.20 -5.12 -1.57
CA THR A 1126 1.74 -5.30 -1.45
C THR A 1126 0.93 -4.04 -1.77
N SER A 1127 1.54 -2.87 -1.88
CA SER A 1127 0.89 -1.62 -2.29
C SER A 1127 0.77 -1.44 -3.82
N ALA A 1128 1.41 -2.30 -4.62
CA ALA A 1128 1.27 -2.30 -6.09
C ALA A 1128 -0.18 -2.15 -6.60
N PRO A 1129 -1.18 -2.95 -6.14
CA PRO A 1129 -2.58 -2.79 -6.57
C PRO A 1129 -3.20 -1.45 -6.19
N VAL A 1130 -2.76 -0.83 -5.09
CA VAL A 1130 -3.26 0.48 -4.64
C VAL A 1130 -2.78 1.57 -5.58
N VAL A 1131 -1.50 1.53 -5.96
CA VAL A 1131 -0.89 2.48 -6.90
C VAL A 1131 -1.43 2.32 -8.32
N VAL A 1132 -1.60 1.08 -8.81
CA VAL A 1132 -2.23 0.83 -10.13
C VAL A 1132 -3.64 1.39 -10.18
N ARG A 1133 -4.46 1.15 -9.15
CA ARG A 1133 -5.82 1.69 -9.03
C ARG A 1133 -5.84 3.22 -8.96
N TYR A 1134 -4.91 3.82 -8.23
CA TYR A 1134 -4.76 5.28 -8.18
C TYR A 1134 -4.43 5.85 -9.56
N LYS A 1135 -3.45 5.26 -10.28
CA LYS A 1135 -3.11 5.67 -11.66
C LYS A 1135 -4.23 5.44 -12.67
N MET A 1136 -5.01 4.36 -12.56
CA MET A 1136 -6.20 4.17 -13.39
C MET A 1136 -7.24 5.29 -13.16
N SER A 1137 -7.44 5.71 -11.90
CA SER A 1137 -8.33 6.83 -11.59
C SER A 1137 -7.84 8.20 -12.08
N GLU A 1138 -6.52 8.44 -12.15
CA GLU A 1138 -5.96 9.62 -12.85
C GLU A 1138 -6.29 9.64 -14.36
N TYR A 1139 -6.57 8.47 -14.96
CA TYR A 1139 -6.90 8.30 -16.38
C TYR A 1139 -8.39 8.03 -16.63
N GLY A 1140 -9.25 8.16 -15.60
CA GLY A 1140 -10.69 7.90 -15.71
C GLY A 1140 -11.06 6.46 -16.12
N LEU A 1141 -10.22 5.48 -15.78
CA LEU A 1141 -10.36 4.04 -16.08
C LEU A 1141 -10.73 3.22 -14.83
#